data_AF-A0A5K1U892-F1
#
_entry.id   AF-A0A5K1U892-F1
#
_cell.length_a   1.000
_cell.length_b   1.000
_cell.length_c   1.000
_cell.angle_alpha   90.00
_cell.angle_beta   90.00
_cell.angle_gamma   90.00
#
_symmetry.space_group_name_H-M   'P 1'
#
loop_
_entity.id
_entity.type
_entity.pdbx_description
1 polymer ?
#
loop_
_entity_poly.entity_id
_entity_poly.type
_entity_poly.pdbx_seq_one_letter_code
_entity_poly.pdbx_strand_id
1 'polypeptide(L)'
;MNKASELSNYFRINSEFVNKIENEIEKFYVWTYKSPNADRYPDVVFFKCLVLSVDGDNYRVKEISPETNSEYVVKKEHLFNCNNMVNVNSHRLNDMVHQNSAEVLNTLAMRYEQNFIYTIAEPMLISINPYQIIDVNIDDYKTRNSDELPPHVYTYAKDAMLDFINTRNSQSIIISGESGSGKTEASKLIIKFYLSGVKRDNNISKTLWDSNFILEAFGNAKTIKNNNSSRYGKYIKIQLDENQNIVSSCIEIFLLEKIRVVSQEQEERCYHIFYEILQGMSNEMKKKYNIKSESEYKYISNKSITIPEIDDAKDFENLMASMDKMNMSTLKDDLFLTLSGILLLGNIEFNEIEKGGKTNCSELSEGNLKVVQETSDLLGIDYVSLSNNLTFTEKNIANQRIEIPLSVEESLSICRSISKDIYNKIFEHMTMKINAFLNNNKELDKYIGILDIFGFEIFLKNSLEQLLINIANEEIHNIYLYVVYEKESNLYKSEGIIAESVKYTTNESIIDLLRGKTSVISILEDACLAPGKKDESIVGVYTNKFAKHPQYLTCKRDMNGSFVIKHTVSDVTYSISNFISKNKDILSPNVLRMLKVSRNNLVRSMYEDVEATDSLGRKNLITFKYLENLKKISSYLKNTNIYFIKCIKPNENKEKNNFNQRKVFPQLFSLSIIETLNIKYFFQYKYTFASFLSYYQYLDLPISNDNTLDDRSKVSKMLERNFSDDSYKIGNTMVFLKKDAIHTIREIIYNNLRSYRNLCNITSALITKIKKKTTVEENIKHLQIAQAYFRKHKYIAQLK
;
A
#
# COMPACT_ATOMS: atom_id res chain seq x y z
N MET A 1 22.85 -3.93 -22.93
CA MET A 1 21.65 -3.05 -22.95
C MET A 1 22.10 -1.69 -22.44
N ASN A 2 22.03 -0.63 -23.25
CA ASN A 2 22.44 0.71 -22.84
C ASN A 2 21.57 1.17 -21.65
N LYS A 3 22.16 1.24 -20.46
CA LYS A 3 21.48 1.60 -19.20
C LYS A 3 20.79 2.98 -19.22
N ALA A 4 21.15 3.84 -20.17
CA ALA A 4 20.50 5.14 -20.39
C ALA A 4 19.09 5.06 -21.02
N SER A 5 18.67 3.91 -21.59
CA SER A 5 17.37 3.79 -22.28
C SER A 5 16.16 3.60 -21.37
N GLU A 6 16.34 3.20 -20.10
CA GLU A 6 15.20 2.94 -19.20
C GLU A 6 14.55 4.23 -18.70
N LEU A 7 15.33 5.29 -18.50
CA LEU A 7 14.82 6.56 -17.98
C LEU A 7 14.30 7.52 -19.06
N SER A 8 14.56 7.25 -20.34
CA SER A 8 14.20 8.16 -21.44
C SER A 8 12.71 8.43 -21.56
N ASN A 9 11.86 7.52 -21.07
CA ASN A 9 10.40 7.69 -21.06
C ASN A 9 9.94 8.74 -20.05
N TYR A 10 10.68 8.94 -18.96
CA TYR A 10 10.31 9.86 -17.87
C TYR A 10 10.76 11.30 -18.11
N PHE A 11 11.83 11.52 -18.89
CA PHE A 11 12.38 12.86 -19.13
C PHE A 11 11.56 13.75 -20.07
N ARG A 12 10.57 13.19 -20.79
CA ARG A 12 9.71 13.93 -21.74
C ARG A 12 8.54 14.66 -21.09
N ILE A 13 8.23 14.35 -19.85
CA ILE A 13 7.11 14.91 -19.09
C ILE A 13 7.75 15.94 -18.14
N ASN A 14 7.39 17.23 -18.26
CA ASN A 14 7.86 18.36 -17.42
C ASN A 14 9.13 19.16 -17.81
N SER A 15 9.36 19.45 -19.09
CA SER A 15 10.27 20.56 -19.45
C SER A 15 9.59 21.94 -19.29
N GLU A 16 9.22 22.32 -18.06
CA GLU A 16 8.91 23.73 -17.74
C GLU A 16 10.22 24.52 -17.67
N PHE A 17 10.87 24.74 -18.82
CA PHE A 17 11.97 25.68 -18.92
C PHE A 17 11.43 27.02 -19.42
N VAL A 18 11.48 28.04 -18.57
CA VAL A 18 10.96 29.38 -18.88
C VAL A 18 12.15 30.28 -19.12
N ASN A 19 12.18 30.90 -20.30
CA ASN A 19 13.27 31.78 -20.70
C ASN A 19 13.26 33.04 -19.82
N LYS A 20 14.33 33.32 -19.08
CA LYS A 20 14.52 34.66 -18.51
C LYS A 20 15.10 35.54 -19.62
N ILE A 21 14.54 36.75 -19.76
CA ILE A 21 14.93 37.75 -20.76
C ILE A 21 16.44 38.03 -20.66
N GLU A 22 17.10 38.19 -21.81
CA GLU A 22 18.55 38.26 -22.07
C GLU A 22 19.36 39.32 -21.28
N ASN A 23 18.77 40.09 -20.36
CA ASN A 23 19.37 41.31 -19.82
C ASN A 23 19.79 41.30 -18.34
N GLU A 24 19.75 40.17 -17.62
CA GLU A 24 20.37 40.08 -16.28
C GLU A 24 21.11 38.75 -16.11
N ILE A 25 22.40 38.74 -16.44
CA ILE A 25 23.32 37.63 -16.13
C ILE A 25 23.74 37.73 -14.66
N GLU A 26 22.79 37.54 -13.75
CA GLU A 26 23.13 36.97 -12.44
C GLU A 26 23.35 35.45 -12.60
N LYS A 27 24.04 34.82 -11.66
CA LYS A 27 24.38 33.38 -11.69
C LYS A 27 23.13 32.52 -11.94
N PHE A 28 22.93 32.09 -13.19
CA PHE A 28 21.76 31.35 -13.63
C PHE A 28 22.03 29.84 -13.62
N TYR A 29 21.34 29.11 -12.75
CA TYR A 29 21.48 27.67 -12.59
C TYR A 29 20.35 26.92 -13.29
N VAL A 30 20.68 25.76 -13.86
CA VAL A 30 19.75 24.86 -14.55
C VAL A 30 20.06 23.41 -14.21
N TRP A 31 19.07 22.53 -14.36
CA TRP A 31 19.28 21.09 -14.31
C TRP A 31 19.27 20.49 -15.71
N THR A 32 20.04 19.43 -15.92
CA THR A 32 20.05 18.62 -17.14
C THR A 32 20.28 17.15 -16.82
N TYR A 33 19.64 16.25 -17.56
CA TYR A 33 19.94 14.81 -17.51
C TYR A 33 20.99 14.40 -18.56
N LYS A 34 21.36 15.33 -19.45
CA LYS A 34 22.45 15.15 -20.43
C LYS A 34 23.73 15.67 -19.80
N SER A 35 24.66 14.78 -19.50
CA SER A 35 26.02 15.10 -19.06
C SER A 35 27.01 14.14 -19.71
N PRO A 36 28.22 14.61 -20.11
CA PRO A 36 29.30 13.73 -20.53
C PRO A 36 29.81 12.83 -19.39
N ASN A 37 29.52 13.17 -18.13
CA ASN A 37 29.92 12.42 -16.94
C ASN A 37 28.85 11.43 -16.44
N ALA A 38 27.76 11.23 -17.19
CA ALA A 38 26.66 10.34 -16.77
C ALA A 38 27.08 8.88 -16.51
N ASP A 39 28.10 8.40 -17.24
CA ASP A 39 28.66 7.05 -17.03
C ASP A 39 29.57 6.99 -15.79
N ARG A 40 30.19 8.12 -15.43
CA ARG A 40 31.05 8.25 -14.23
C ARG A 40 30.23 8.35 -12.94
N TYR A 41 29.03 8.94 -13.01
CA TYR A 41 28.11 9.09 -11.89
C TYR A 41 26.82 8.30 -12.13
N PRO A 42 26.86 6.97 -11.99
CA PRO A 42 25.74 6.10 -12.30
C PRO A 42 24.59 6.17 -11.28
N ASP A 43 24.68 6.97 -10.22
CA ASP A 43 23.55 7.15 -9.28
C ASP A 43 22.89 8.53 -9.42
N VAL A 44 23.48 9.43 -10.21
CA VAL A 44 22.96 10.78 -10.46
C VAL A 44 22.02 10.74 -11.67
N VAL A 45 20.84 11.35 -11.51
CA VAL A 45 19.83 11.46 -12.59
C VAL A 45 19.93 12.83 -13.27
N PHE A 46 20.05 13.90 -12.47
CA PHE A 46 20.14 15.27 -12.96
C PHE A 46 21.42 15.93 -12.45
N PHE A 47 22.07 16.67 -13.34
CA PHE A 47 23.29 17.42 -13.09
C PHE A 47 22.93 18.90 -12.97
N LYS A 48 23.39 19.55 -11.89
CA LYS A 48 23.22 20.99 -11.71
C LYS A 48 24.31 21.69 -12.48
N CYS A 49 23.92 22.65 -13.32
CA CYS A 49 24.86 23.41 -14.13
C CYS A 49 24.64 24.91 -14.01
N LEU A 50 25.72 25.67 -14.14
CA LEU A 50 25.70 27.12 -14.35
C LEU A 50 25.67 27.40 -15.85
N VAL A 51 24.75 28.26 -16.31
CA VAL A 51 24.71 28.69 -17.71
C VAL A 51 25.79 29.75 -17.95
N LEU A 52 26.63 29.54 -18.95
CA LEU A 52 27.71 30.44 -19.35
C LEU A 52 27.32 31.36 -20.51
N SER A 53 26.64 30.81 -21.52
CA SER A 53 26.17 31.55 -22.69
C SER A 53 25.00 30.83 -23.35
N VAL A 54 24.16 31.58 -24.09
CA VAL A 54 23.00 31.07 -24.81
C VAL A 54 23.12 31.45 -26.29
N ASP A 55 22.93 30.48 -27.18
CA ASP A 55 22.92 30.67 -28.64
C ASP A 55 21.69 29.97 -29.22
N GLY A 56 20.60 30.73 -29.41
CA GLY A 56 19.29 30.19 -29.80
C GLY A 56 18.78 29.15 -28.80
N ASP A 57 18.60 27.91 -29.26
CA ASP A 57 18.18 26.77 -28.42
C ASP A 57 19.34 26.02 -27.75
N ASN A 58 20.59 26.43 -27.99
CA ASN A 58 21.79 25.80 -27.44
C ASN A 58 22.31 26.60 -26.24
N TYR A 59 22.44 25.92 -25.10
CA TYR A 59 22.94 26.52 -23.86
C TYR A 59 24.31 25.92 -23.55
N ARG A 60 25.33 26.77 -23.46
CA ARG A 60 26.65 26.36 -22.95
C ARG A 60 26.58 26.39 -21.44
N VAL A 61 26.80 25.23 -20.82
CA VAL A 61 26.65 25.05 -19.37
C VAL A 61 27.92 24.49 -18.76
N LYS A 62 28.17 24.83 -17.49
CA LYS A 62 29.24 24.29 -16.66
C LYS A 62 28.65 23.48 -15.51
N GLU A 63 29.01 22.21 -15.42
CA GLU A 63 28.53 21.30 -14.37
C GLU A 63 29.14 21.65 -13.01
N ILE A 64 28.27 21.89 -12.02
CA ILE A 64 28.66 22.28 -10.65
C ILE A 64 28.31 21.23 -9.59
N SER A 65 27.33 20.37 -9.84
CA SER A 65 26.96 19.29 -8.91
C SER A 65 26.53 18.06 -9.69
N PRO A 66 27.30 16.96 -9.65
CA PRO A 66 28.60 16.80 -8.96
C PRO A 66 29.69 17.76 -9.47
N GLU A 67 30.68 18.11 -8.64
CA GLU A 67 31.76 19.04 -9.02
C GLU A 67 32.73 18.39 -10.02
N THR A 68 32.38 18.43 -11.30
CA THR A 68 33.26 18.01 -12.40
C THR A 68 33.85 19.19 -13.16
N ASN A 69 33.25 20.38 -13.02
CA ASN A 69 33.59 21.60 -13.76
C ASN A 69 33.61 21.41 -15.29
N SER A 70 32.95 20.37 -15.81
CA SER A 70 32.90 20.09 -17.24
C SER A 70 32.00 21.09 -17.95
N GLU A 71 32.46 21.60 -19.09
CA GLU A 71 31.69 22.53 -19.92
C GLU A 71 31.22 21.84 -21.20
N TYR A 72 29.93 21.97 -21.51
CA TYR A 72 29.33 21.35 -22.70
C TYR A 72 28.04 22.07 -23.12
N VAL A 73 27.53 21.72 -24.29
CA VAL A 73 26.33 22.33 -24.87
C VAL A 73 25.13 21.41 -24.67
N VAL A 74 24.02 21.97 -24.20
CA VAL A 74 22.75 21.28 -23.99
C VAL A 74 21.65 22.03 -24.72
N LYS A 75 20.76 21.30 -25.39
CA LYS A 75 19.57 21.88 -26.01
C LYS A 75 18.54 22.27 -24.95
N LYS A 76 17.78 23.34 -25.21
CA LYS A 76 16.69 23.85 -24.36
C LYS A 76 15.71 22.77 -23.91
N GLU A 77 15.33 21.86 -24.80
CA GLU A 77 14.42 20.73 -24.52
C GLU A 77 14.91 19.74 -23.45
N HIS A 78 16.18 19.81 -23.07
CA HIS A 78 16.80 18.95 -22.05
C HIS A 78 17.12 19.69 -20.76
N LEU A 79 16.75 20.97 -20.67
CA LEU A 79 16.96 21.82 -19.50
C LEU A 79 15.70 21.91 -18.64
N PHE A 80 15.94 22.06 -17.34
CA PHE A 80 14.91 22.31 -16.33
C PHE A 80 15.33 23.50 -15.47
N ASN A 81 14.37 24.33 -15.08
CA ASN A 81 14.61 25.47 -14.20
C ASN A 81 15.16 25.00 -12.84
N CYS A 82 16.07 25.76 -12.24
CA CYS A 82 16.60 25.49 -10.90
C CYS A 82 16.11 26.53 -9.89
N ASN A 83 15.76 26.09 -8.68
CA ASN A 83 15.50 26.96 -7.55
C ASN A 83 16.83 27.43 -6.96
N ASN A 84 17.02 28.74 -6.85
CA ASN A 84 18.27 29.33 -6.33
C ASN A 84 18.55 28.94 -4.87
N MET A 85 17.50 28.82 -4.05
CA MET A 85 17.58 28.32 -2.67
C MET A 85 16.47 27.29 -2.43
N VAL A 86 16.86 26.08 -2.02
CA VAL A 86 15.93 25.06 -1.55
C VAL A 86 15.74 25.24 -0.06
N ASN A 87 14.54 25.61 0.36
CA ASN A 87 14.19 25.66 1.78
C ASN A 87 13.92 24.23 2.28
N VAL A 88 14.96 23.57 2.79
CA VAL A 88 14.87 22.19 3.31
C VAL A 88 13.90 22.08 4.49
N ASN A 89 13.66 23.18 5.22
CA ASN A 89 12.68 23.22 6.32
C ASN A 89 11.23 23.37 5.84
N SER A 90 11.00 23.72 4.56
CA SER A 90 9.65 23.74 4.01
C SER A 90 9.04 22.35 4.09
N HIS A 91 7.84 22.24 4.64
CA HIS A 91 7.13 20.98 4.78
C HIS A 91 6.38 20.57 3.51
N ARG A 92 6.22 21.49 2.54
CA ARG A 92 5.37 21.34 1.35
C ARG A 92 6.19 21.54 0.07
N LEU A 93 6.08 20.59 -0.87
CA LEU A 93 6.66 20.73 -2.22
C LEU A 93 5.90 21.74 -3.06
N ASN A 94 4.61 21.95 -2.78
CA ASN A 94 3.76 22.95 -3.44
C ASN A 94 4.27 24.40 -3.21
N ASP A 95 5.17 24.60 -2.24
CA ASP A 95 5.73 25.92 -1.91
C ASP A 95 6.95 26.28 -2.76
N MET A 96 7.47 25.34 -3.56
CA MET A 96 8.60 25.60 -4.44
C MET A 96 8.21 26.45 -5.65
N VAL A 97 9.10 27.35 -6.07
CA VAL A 97 8.93 28.20 -7.26
C VAL A 97 8.87 27.34 -8.52
N HIS A 98 9.84 26.45 -8.69
CA HIS A 98 9.85 25.45 -9.74
C HIS A 98 9.59 24.06 -9.15
N GLN A 99 8.57 23.38 -9.68
CA GLN A 99 8.10 22.07 -9.23
C GLN A 99 8.40 20.97 -10.27
N ASN A 100 9.42 21.20 -11.10
CA ASN A 100 9.85 20.20 -12.08
C ASN A 100 10.47 18.97 -11.40
N SER A 101 10.59 17.90 -12.17
CA SER A 101 11.02 16.60 -11.64
C SER A 101 12.44 16.59 -11.08
N ALA A 102 13.35 17.44 -11.59
CA ALA A 102 14.69 17.59 -11.04
C ALA A 102 14.70 18.27 -9.67
N GLU A 103 13.94 19.36 -9.51
CA GLU A 103 13.81 20.09 -8.24
C GLU A 103 13.10 19.28 -7.15
N VAL A 104 12.06 18.55 -7.51
CA VAL A 104 11.37 17.63 -6.59
C VAL A 104 12.33 16.56 -6.08
N LEU A 105 13.06 15.90 -6.99
CA LEU A 105 14.01 14.84 -6.63
C LEU A 105 15.13 15.38 -5.74
N ASN A 106 15.71 16.53 -6.09
CA ASN A 106 16.77 17.17 -5.32
C ASN A 106 16.28 17.59 -3.93
N THR A 107 15.10 18.18 -3.82
CA THR A 107 14.52 18.62 -2.54
C THR A 107 14.26 17.42 -1.62
N LEU A 108 13.71 16.32 -2.14
CA LEU A 108 13.52 15.10 -1.37
C LEU A 108 14.85 14.49 -0.92
N ALA A 109 15.88 14.50 -1.77
CA ALA A 109 17.21 14.02 -1.41
C ALA A 109 17.82 14.85 -0.26
N MET A 110 17.84 16.18 -0.38
CA MET A 110 18.37 17.08 0.66
C MET A 110 17.61 16.96 1.98
N ARG A 111 16.28 16.79 1.93
CA ARG A 111 15.45 16.55 3.12
C ARG A 111 15.77 15.21 3.78
N TYR A 112 15.92 14.16 2.97
CA TYR A 112 16.27 12.83 3.46
C TYR A 112 17.64 12.80 4.14
N GLU A 113 18.64 13.51 3.61
CA GLU A 113 19.96 13.67 4.24
C GLU A 113 19.87 14.31 5.64
N GLN A 114 18.87 15.16 5.89
CA GLN A 114 18.60 15.78 7.18
C GLN A 114 17.59 14.98 8.05
N ASN A 115 17.29 13.72 7.68
CA ASN A 115 16.28 12.86 8.32
C ASN A 115 14.82 13.39 8.24
N PHE A 116 14.53 14.35 7.37
CA PHE A 116 13.16 14.77 7.07
C PHE A 116 12.53 13.84 6.03
N ILE A 117 12.00 12.71 6.50
CA ILE A 117 11.44 11.67 5.63
C ILE A 117 10.00 11.91 5.15
N TYR A 118 9.27 12.79 5.82
CA TYR A 118 7.88 13.12 5.50
C TYR A 118 7.82 14.45 4.78
N THR A 119 7.12 14.52 3.65
CA THR A 119 6.97 15.78 2.88
C THR A 119 5.59 15.84 2.27
N ILE A 120 4.91 16.97 2.38
CA ILE A 120 3.57 17.15 1.81
C ILE A 120 3.70 17.53 0.33
N ALA A 121 2.93 16.85 -0.52
CA ALA A 121 2.63 17.24 -1.88
C ALA A 121 1.10 17.20 -2.01
N GLU A 122 0.41 18.28 -1.66
CA GLU A 122 -1.06 18.22 -1.47
C GLU A 122 -1.77 17.63 -2.70
N PRO A 123 -2.74 16.69 -2.51
CA PRO A 123 -3.33 16.25 -1.23
C PRO A 123 -2.66 15.01 -0.60
N MET A 124 -1.43 14.67 -0.98
CA MET A 124 -0.71 13.48 -0.49
C MET A 124 0.45 13.80 0.46
N LEU A 125 0.76 12.84 1.32
CA LEU A 125 1.95 12.81 2.15
C LEU A 125 2.97 11.83 1.56
N ILE A 126 4.16 12.31 1.23
CA ILE A 126 5.30 11.49 0.84
C ILE A 126 6.00 10.99 2.10
N SER A 127 6.31 9.69 2.16
CA SER A 127 7.02 9.02 3.25
C SER A 127 8.20 8.23 2.69
N ILE A 128 9.43 8.66 2.91
CA ILE A 128 10.64 7.95 2.44
C ILE A 128 11.11 6.98 3.53
N ASN A 129 11.34 5.71 3.21
CA ASN A 129 11.77 4.72 4.20
C ASN A 129 13.17 5.06 4.77
N PRO A 130 13.31 5.38 6.07
CA PRO A 130 14.61 5.74 6.66
C PRO A 130 15.54 4.55 6.91
N TYR A 131 15.04 3.30 6.90
CA TYR A 131 15.75 2.10 7.38
C TYR A 131 16.30 2.22 8.82
N GLN A 132 15.67 3.06 9.63
CA GLN A 132 15.95 3.24 11.05
C GLN A 132 14.68 3.69 11.78
N ILE A 133 14.64 3.45 13.09
CA ILE A 133 13.55 3.92 13.94
C ILE A 133 13.72 5.43 14.16
N ILE A 134 12.68 6.20 13.89
CA ILE A 134 12.61 7.63 14.19
C ILE A 134 11.55 7.80 15.27
N ASP A 135 12.00 8.11 16.50
CA ASP A 135 11.10 8.34 17.61
C ASP A 135 10.41 9.70 17.48
N VAL A 136 9.08 9.65 17.42
CA VAL A 136 8.23 10.83 17.34
C VAL A 136 7.22 10.77 18.48
N ASN A 137 7.15 11.84 19.25
CA ASN A 137 6.20 11.96 20.35
C ASN A 137 4.77 12.10 19.81
N ILE A 138 3.95 11.07 20.05
CA ILE A 138 2.57 11.01 19.57
C ILE A 138 1.70 12.10 20.21
N ASP A 139 1.98 12.45 21.47
CA ASP A 139 1.18 13.41 22.23
C ASP A 139 1.28 14.83 21.67
N ASP A 140 2.43 15.18 21.07
CA ASP A 140 2.60 16.47 20.40
C ASP A 140 1.61 16.58 19.23
N TYR A 141 1.51 15.54 18.39
CA TYR A 141 0.57 15.53 17.26
C TYR A 141 -0.90 15.54 17.69
N LYS A 142 -1.22 15.01 18.86
CA LYS A 142 -2.60 15.06 19.39
C LYS A 142 -2.96 16.45 19.91
N THR A 143 -2.08 17.05 20.68
CA THR A 143 -2.40 18.25 21.47
C THR A 143 -2.16 19.56 20.72
N ARG A 144 -1.19 19.61 19.81
CA ARG A 144 -0.82 20.83 19.09
C ARG A 144 -1.49 20.94 17.73
N ASN A 145 -1.51 22.14 17.17
CA ASN A 145 -2.01 22.35 15.82
C ASN A 145 -1.09 21.68 14.80
N SER A 146 -1.69 21.08 13.75
CA SER A 146 -0.95 20.40 12.68
C SER A 146 0.05 21.32 11.97
N ASP A 147 -0.25 22.62 11.86
CA ASP A 147 0.61 23.61 11.20
C ASP A 147 1.88 23.98 11.99
N GLU A 148 1.94 23.66 13.29
CA GLU A 148 3.09 23.95 14.16
C GLU A 148 4.11 22.80 14.18
N LEU A 149 3.75 21.64 13.62
CA LEU A 149 4.54 20.41 13.67
C LEU A 149 5.03 20.02 12.28
N PRO A 150 6.18 19.32 12.20
CA PRO A 150 6.62 18.77 10.94
C PRO A 150 5.61 17.72 10.43
N PRO A 151 5.50 17.54 9.11
CA PRO A 151 4.57 16.60 8.52
C PRO A 151 4.88 15.19 9.00
N HIS A 152 3.83 14.41 9.27
CA HIS A 152 3.95 13.03 9.72
C HIS A 152 2.70 12.24 9.33
N VAL A 153 2.78 10.90 9.33
CA VAL A 153 1.58 10.05 9.17
C VAL A 153 0.53 10.31 10.25
N TYR A 154 0.95 10.83 11.41
CA TYR A 154 0.06 11.23 12.50
C TYR A 154 -0.75 12.47 12.17
N THR A 155 -0.22 13.37 11.33
CA THR A 155 -0.97 14.53 10.83
C THR A 155 -2.18 14.07 10.05
N TYR A 156 -2.00 13.16 9.09
CA TYR A 156 -3.09 12.64 8.26
C TYR A 156 -4.06 11.77 9.08
N ALA A 157 -3.55 11.01 10.05
CA ALA A 157 -4.40 10.25 10.97
C ALA A 157 -5.29 11.19 11.83
N LYS A 158 -4.71 12.29 12.33
CA LYS A 158 -5.46 13.32 13.07
C LYS A 158 -6.51 13.98 12.21
N ASP A 159 -6.15 14.43 11.02
CA ASP A 159 -7.06 15.15 10.12
C ASP A 159 -8.24 14.25 9.72
N ALA A 160 -7.97 12.99 9.35
CA ALA A 160 -9.01 12.01 9.10
C ALA A 160 -9.91 11.77 10.32
N MET A 161 -9.35 11.67 11.53
CA MET A 161 -10.13 11.52 12.75
C MET A 161 -11.02 12.73 13.05
N LEU A 162 -10.49 13.95 12.90
CA LEU A 162 -11.24 15.17 13.12
C LEU A 162 -12.38 15.30 12.10
N ASP A 163 -12.12 15.03 10.83
CA ASP A 163 -13.14 15.01 9.78
C ASP A 163 -14.22 13.97 10.05
N PHE A 164 -13.83 12.77 10.48
CA PHE A 164 -14.77 11.72 10.86
C PHE A 164 -15.73 12.17 11.98
N ILE A 165 -15.18 12.80 13.03
CA ILE A 165 -15.96 13.28 14.19
C ILE A 165 -16.86 14.45 13.80
N ASN A 166 -16.32 15.41 13.04
CA ASN A 166 -17.01 16.65 12.69
C ASN A 166 -18.10 16.43 11.63
N THR A 167 -17.84 15.62 10.61
CA THR A 167 -18.74 15.45 9.46
C THR A 167 -19.64 14.22 9.59
N ARG A 168 -19.30 13.26 10.46
CA ARG A 168 -19.92 11.92 10.54
C ARG A 168 -19.89 11.14 9.22
N ASN A 169 -19.01 11.53 8.30
CA ASN A 169 -18.75 10.80 7.07
C ASN A 169 -17.59 9.83 7.23
N SER A 170 -17.65 8.71 6.53
CA SER A 170 -16.57 7.73 6.52
C SER A 170 -15.34 8.30 5.82
N GLN A 171 -14.17 7.97 6.35
CA GLN A 171 -12.87 8.42 5.87
C GLN A 171 -12.06 7.22 5.41
N SER A 172 -11.10 7.41 4.52
CA SER A 172 -10.13 6.37 4.15
C SER A 172 -8.73 6.95 4.03
N ILE A 173 -7.74 6.24 4.55
CA ILE A 173 -6.32 6.52 4.36
C ILE A 173 -5.74 5.43 3.47
N ILE A 174 -5.27 5.80 2.28
CA ILE A 174 -4.68 4.88 1.31
C ILE A 174 -3.16 5.00 1.38
N ILE A 175 -2.49 3.88 1.70
CA ILE A 175 -1.04 3.78 1.77
C ILE A 175 -0.56 2.99 0.56
N SER A 176 0.31 3.58 -0.25
CA SER A 176 0.78 2.99 -1.52
C SER A 176 2.27 3.19 -1.72
N GLY A 177 2.91 2.28 -2.45
CA GLY A 177 4.36 2.22 -2.58
C GLY A 177 4.85 0.83 -2.99
N GLU A 178 6.05 0.74 -3.57
CA GLU A 178 6.64 -0.56 -3.92
C GLU A 178 6.99 -1.42 -2.69
N SER A 179 7.35 -2.68 -2.90
CA SER A 179 7.75 -3.57 -1.79
C SER A 179 9.00 -3.05 -1.06
N GLY A 180 8.93 -2.99 0.27
CA GLY A 180 10.00 -2.46 1.12
C GLY A 180 10.01 -0.93 1.29
N SER A 181 9.00 -0.20 0.79
CA SER A 181 8.92 1.26 0.96
C SER A 181 8.38 1.73 2.32
N GLY A 182 7.95 0.82 3.20
CA GLY A 182 7.47 1.15 4.55
C GLY A 182 5.94 1.30 4.70
N LYS A 183 5.14 0.78 3.76
CA LYS A 183 3.66 0.84 3.82
C LYS A 183 3.08 0.28 5.12
N THR A 184 3.48 -0.95 5.47
CA THR A 184 2.98 -1.65 6.66
C THR A 184 3.39 -0.93 7.95
N GLU A 185 4.60 -0.36 8.00
CA GLU A 185 5.05 0.46 9.13
C GLU A 185 4.25 1.77 9.24
N ALA A 186 3.97 2.44 8.13
CA ALA A 186 3.07 3.60 8.12
C ALA A 186 1.66 3.24 8.62
N SER A 187 1.12 2.09 8.21
CA SER A 187 -0.16 1.56 8.69
C SER A 187 -0.14 1.31 10.21
N LYS A 188 0.91 0.67 10.73
CA LYS A 188 1.12 0.44 12.17
C LYS A 188 1.19 1.74 12.95
N LEU A 189 1.88 2.76 12.44
CA LEU A 189 1.95 4.08 13.06
C LEU A 189 0.57 4.75 13.15
N ILE A 190 -0.24 4.69 12.08
CA ILE A 190 -1.62 5.23 12.09
C ILE A 190 -2.48 4.51 13.13
N ILE A 191 -2.40 3.18 13.19
CA ILE A 191 -3.10 2.39 14.21
C ILE A 191 -2.63 2.78 15.62
N LYS A 192 -1.32 2.90 15.84
CA LYS A 192 -0.73 3.35 17.12
C LYS A 192 -1.22 4.73 17.54
N PHE A 193 -1.41 5.64 16.59
CA PHE A 193 -1.98 6.96 16.84
C PHE A 193 -3.41 6.87 17.38
N TYR A 194 -4.28 6.05 16.76
CA TYR A 194 -5.64 5.84 17.26
C TYR A 194 -5.67 5.09 18.60
N LEU A 195 -4.79 4.11 18.81
CA LEU A 195 -4.70 3.35 20.06
C LEU A 195 -4.26 4.19 21.26
N SER A 196 -3.33 5.12 21.07
CA SER A 196 -2.83 5.98 22.15
C SER A 196 -3.87 7.00 22.64
N GLY A 197 -5.04 7.11 22.00
CA GLY A 197 -6.12 8.03 22.43
C GLY A 197 -7.01 7.42 23.52
N VAL A 198 -6.87 6.11 23.72
CA VAL A 198 -7.77 5.33 24.56
C VAL A 198 -7.35 5.47 26.02
N LYS A 199 -8.16 6.17 26.81
CA LYS A 199 -7.90 6.40 28.26
C LYS A 199 -8.28 5.21 29.16
N ARG A 200 -8.80 4.11 28.60
CA ARG A 200 -9.25 2.91 29.32
C ARG A 200 -8.61 1.66 28.74
N ASP A 201 -8.51 0.62 29.56
CA ASP A 201 -8.16 -0.72 29.12
C ASP A 201 -9.25 -1.28 28.20
N ASN A 202 -9.15 -0.97 26.91
CA ASN A 202 -10.09 -1.42 25.90
C ASN A 202 -9.58 -2.71 25.25
N ASN A 203 -10.29 -3.81 25.49
CA ASN A 203 -9.94 -5.12 24.93
C ASN A 203 -9.93 -5.10 23.39
N ILE A 204 -10.78 -4.31 22.73
CA ILE A 204 -10.84 -4.21 21.26
C ILE A 204 -9.54 -3.59 20.73
N SER A 205 -9.08 -2.51 21.35
CA SER A 205 -7.84 -1.81 20.98
C SER A 205 -6.61 -2.71 21.08
N LYS A 206 -6.45 -3.42 22.20
CA LYS A 206 -5.33 -4.36 22.36
C LYS A 206 -5.45 -5.53 21.36
N THR A 207 -6.66 -6.02 21.11
CA THR A 207 -6.87 -7.14 20.19
C THR A 207 -6.64 -6.76 18.74
N LEU A 208 -7.00 -5.55 18.32
CA LEU A 208 -6.66 -5.05 16.98
C LEU A 208 -5.15 -5.02 16.77
N TRP A 209 -4.38 -4.63 17.79
CA TRP A 209 -2.92 -4.68 17.74
C TRP A 209 -2.40 -6.11 17.62
N ASP A 210 -2.87 -7.00 18.51
CA ASP A 210 -2.42 -8.39 18.57
C ASP A 210 -2.85 -9.22 17.34
N SER A 211 -3.90 -8.79 16.62
CA SER A 211 -4.33 -9.42 15.37
C SER A 211 -3.23 -9.41 14.31
N ASN A 212 -2.29 -8.46 14.36
CA ASN A 212 -1.17 -8.43 13.42
C ASN A 212 -0.28 -9.67 13.56
N PHE A 213 -0.07 -10.23 14.76
CA PHE A 213 0.75 -11.44 14.90
C PHE A 213 0.16 -12.62 14.12
N ILE A 214 -1.16 -12.80 14.18
CA ILE A 214 -1.86 -13.84 13.41
C ILE A 214 -1.78 -13.53 11.91
N LEU A 215 -2.06 -12.29 11.52
CA LEU A 215 -2.10 -11.94 10.10
C LEU A 215 -0.71 -11.98 9.44
N GLU A 216 0.34 -11.58 10.16
CA GLU A 216 1.73 -11.64 9.67
C GLU A 216 2.22 -13.10 9.61
N ALA A 217 1.93 -13.93 10.61
CA ALA A 217 2.30 -15.36 10.58
C ALA A 217 1.74 -16.07 9.34
N PHE A 218 0.44 -15.86 9.03
CA PHE A 218 -0.25 -16.55 7.94
C PHE A 218 -0.18 -15.84 6.58
N GLY A 219 0.08 -14.54 6.56
CA GLY A 219 -0.04 -13.71 5.36
C GLY A 219 1.26 -13.03 4.92
N ASN A 220 2.31 -13.02 5.75
CA ASN A 220 3.60 -12.46 5.39
C ASN A 220 4.65 -13.55 5.15
N ALA A 221 5.64 -13.21 4.34
CA ALA A 221 6.77 -14.08 4.04
C ALA A 221 8.04 -13.27 3.77
N LYS A 222 9.19 -13.95 3.85
CA LYS A 222 10.47 -13.39 3.39
C LYS A 222 10.57 -13.47 1.88
N THR A 223 10.80 -12.31 1.26
CA THR A 223 11.11 -12.13 -0.16
C THR A 223 12.56 -11.65 -0.32
N ILE A 224 13.04 -11.56 -1.57
CA ILE A 224 14.33 -10.91 -1.86
C ILE A 224 14.33 -9.45 -1.38
N LYS A 225 13.22 -8.74 -1.56
CA LYS A 225 13.13 -7.29 -1.30
C LYS A 225 12.83 -6.94 0.16
N ASN A 226 12.06 -7.75 0.87
CA ASN A 226 11.60 -7.48 2.23
C ASN A 226 11.50 -8.80 3.05
N ASN A 227 11.98 -8.75 4.29
CA ASN A 227 12.03 -9.91 5.19
C ASN A 227 10.66 -10.28 5.80
N ASN A 228 9.76 -9.30 5.91
CA ASN A 228 8.39 -9.48 6.41
C ASN A 228 7.41 -8.83 5.41
N SER A 229 7.32 -9.41 4.20
CA SER A 229 6.50 -8.85 3.11
C SER A 229 5.08 -9.38 3.19
N SER A 230 4.10 -8.49 3.32
CA SER A 230 2.69 -8.87 3.15
C SER A 230 2.42 -9.36 1.74
N ARG A 231 1.87 -10.57 1.64
CA ARG A 231 1.46 -11.22 0.38
C ARG A 231 -0.07 -11.31 0.27
N TYR A 232 -0.73 -10.37 0.92
CA TYR A 232 -2.16 -10.07 0.87
C TYR A 232 -2.32 -8.56 1.04
N GLY A 233 -3.44 -8.01 0.61
CA GLY A 233 -3.83 -6.66 0.95
C GLY A 233 -4.85 -6.63 2.08
N LYS A 234 -4.82 -5.55 2.85
CA LYS A 234 -5.55 -5.40 4.10
C LYS A 234 -6.29 -4.05 4.12
N TYR A 235 -7.60 -4.10 4.35
CA TYR A 235 -8.41 -2.92 4.59
C TYR A 235 -8.97 -2.97 6.01
N ILE A 236 -8.43 -2.13 6.89
CA ILE A 236 -8.85 -2.05 8.29
C ILE A 236 -9.87 -0.93 8.43
N LYS A 237 -11.08 -1.26 8.83
CA LYS A 237 -12.13 -0.31 9.19
C LYS A 237 -12.10 -0.11 10.70
N ILE A 238 -12.01 1.14 11.16
CA ILE A 238 -11.98 1.50 12.58
C ILE A 238 -13.14 2.45 12.85
N GLN A 239 -13.97 2.13 13.84
CA GLN A 239 -15.03 3.01 14.30
C GLN A 239 -14.62 3.67 15.62
N LEU A 240 -14.69 5.01 15.64
CA LEU A 240 -14.38 5.82 16.81
C LEU A 240 -15.67 6.37 17.44
N ASP A 241 -15.70 6.50 18.77
CA ASP A 241 -16.70 7.32 19.47
C ASP A 241 -16.32 8.81 19.49
N GLU A 242 -17.20 9.65 20.03
CA GLU A 242 -16.97 11.09 20.19
C GLU A 242 -15.78 11.41 21.12
N ASN A 243 -15.41 10.46 21.98
CA ASN A 243 -14.27 10.55 22.89
C ASN A 243 -12.99 9.99 22.27
N GLN A 244 -12.97 9.71 20.96
CA GLN A 244 -11.83 9.19 20.20
C GLN A 244 -11.40 7.76 20.59
N ASN A 245 -12.27 6.98 21.24
CA ASN A 245 -11.99 5.58 21.55
C ASN A 245 -12.45 4.66 20.42
N ILE A 246 -11.69 3.59 20.17
CA ILE A 246 -12.05 2.55 19.21
C ILE A 246 -13.19 1.69 19.79
N VAL A 247 -14.38 1.76 19.20
CA VAL A 247 -15.55 1.02 19.67
C VAL A 247 -15.73 -0.30 18.92
N SER A 248 -15.31 -0.34 17.65
CA SER A 248 -15.45 -1.51 16.78
C SER A 248 -14.39 -1.44 15.68
N SER A 249 -13.98 -2.60 15.16
CA SER A 249 -13.10 -2.68 14.00
C SER A 249 -13.42 -3.90 13.13
N CYS A 250 -13.11 -3.83 11.85
CA CYS A 250 -13.23 -4.94 10.92
C CYS A 250 -12.02 -4.95 9.98
N ILE A 251 -11.45 -6.11 9.74
CA ILE A 251 -10.33 -6.33 8.83
C ILE A 251 -10.84 -7.11 7.63
N GLU A 252 -10.81 -6.47 6.46
CA GLU A 252 -11.08 -7.12 5.19
C GLU A 252 -9.76 -7.45 4.50
N ILE A 253 -9.57 -8.74 4.22
CA ILE A 253 -8.40 -9.25 3.53
C ILE A 253 -8.75 -9.52 2.08
N PHE A 254 -7.78 -9.26 1.22
CA PHE A 254 -7.89 -9.53 -0.19
C PHE A 254 -6.58 -10.09 -0.73
N LEU A 255 -6.67 -11.07 -1.63
CA LEU A 255 -5.58 -11.47 -2.53
C LEU A 255 -4.36 -12.10 -1.85
N LEU A 256 -4.59 -13.13 -1.04
CA LEU A 256 -3.51 -13.97 -0.58
C LEU A 256 -2.80 -14.64 -1.78
N GLU A 257 -1.47 -14.55 -1.83
CA GLU A 257 -0.65 -15.23 -2.82
C GLU A 257 -0.61 -16.75 -2.55
N LYS A 258 -1.63 -17.46 -3.03
CA LYS A 258 -1.80 -18.90 -2.78
C LYS A 258 -0.60 -19.73 -3.23
N ILE A 259 0.00 -19.38 -4.38
CA ILE A 259 1.11 -20.16 -4.97
C ILE A 259 2.31 -20.29 -4.04
N ARG A 260 2.52 -19.30 -3.15
CA ARG A 260 3.61 -19.30 -2.17
C ARG A 260 3.57 -20.49 -1.21
N VAL A 261 2.41 -21.08 -0.97
CA VAL A 261 2.26 -22.27 -0.11
C VAL A 261 3.02 -23.46 -0.68
N VAL A 262 3.07 -23.60 -2.02
CA VAL A 262 3.55 -24.80 -2.70
C VAL A 262 4.84 -24.58 -3.49
N SER A 263 5.22 -23.32 -3.73
CA SER A 263 6.40 -22.96 -4.52
C SER A 263 6.93 -21.60 -4.08
N GLN A 264 8.25 -21.48 -3.99
CA GLN A 264 8.94 -20.23 -3.67
C GLN A 264 10.10 -20.02 -4.65
N GLU A 265 10.39 -18.76 -4.98
CA GLU A 265 11.57 -18.40 -5.78
C GLU A 265 12.86 -18.59 -4.97
N GLN A 266 14.01 -18.68 -5.63
CA GLN A 266 15.31 -18.82 -4.93
C GLN A 266 15.49 -17.71 -3.89
N GLU A 267 16.05 -18.08 -2.74
CA GLU A 267 16.27 -17.19 -1.59
C GLU A 267 14.98 -16.65 -0.93
N GLU A 268 13.77 -17.08 -1.29
CA GLU A 268 12.53 -16.69 -0.61
C GLU A 268 12.04 -17.77 0.37
N ARG A 269 11.39 -17.36 1.46
CA ARG A 269 10.70 -18.30 2.35
C ARG A 269 9.23 -18.49 1.92
N CYS A 270 8.64 -19.56 2.42
CA CYS A 270 7.18 -19.72 2.52
C CYS A 270 6.63 -18.75 3.60
N TYR A 271 5.33 -18.82 3.91
CA TYR A 271 4.72 -18.04 5.00
C TYR A 271 5.37 -18.35 6.36
N HIS A 272 5.47 -17.32 7.21
CA HIS A 272 6.18 -17.39 8.49
C HIS A 272 5.67 -18.50 9.41
N ILE A 273 4.36 -18.75 9.43
CA ILE A 273 3.72 -19.79 10.24
C ILE A 273 4.41 -21.16 10.12
N PHE A 274 4.87 -21.55 8.93
CA PHE A 274 5.53 -22.85 8.75
C PHE A 274 6.90 -22.91 9.44
N TYR A 275 7.61 -21.79 9.54
CA TYR A 275 8.91 -21.69 10.24
C TYR A 275 8.70 -21.50 11.74
N GLU A 276 7.68 -20.73 12.13
CA GLU A 276 7.24 -20.57 13.51
C GLU A 276 6.87 -21.91 14.16
N ILE A 277 6.08 -22.77 13.50
CA ILE A 277 5.76 -24.10 14.04
C ILE A 277 6.99 -25.02 14.11
N LEU A 278 7.92 -24.92 13.15
CA LEU A 278 9.13 -25.75 13.12
C LEU A 278 10.11 -25.37 14.23
N GLN A 279 10.22 -24.08 14.57
CA GLN A 279 11.17 -23.58 15.56
C GLN A 279 10.56 -23.40 16.95
N GLY A 280 9.33 -22.89 17.04
CA GLY A 280 8.67 -22.53 18.29
C GLY A 280 7.93 -23.66 19.01
N MET A 281 7.51 -24.73 18.30
CA MET A 281 6.82 -25.85 18.97
C MET A 281 7.76 -26.67 19.86
N SER A 282 7.26 -27.05 21.04
CA SER A 282 7.92 -28.02 21.92
C SER A 282 8.02 -29.40 21.27
N ASN A 283 8.95 -30.24 21.73
CA ASN A 283 9.09 -31.61 21.23
C ASN A 283 7.81 -32.45 21.42
N GLU A 284 7.03 -32.17 22.45
CA GLU A 284 5.73 -32.82 22.69
C GLU A 284 4.69 -32.38 21.66
N MET A 285 4.61 -31.09 21.36
CA MET A 285 3.73 -30.56 20.30
C MET A 285 4.12 -31.10 18.93
N LYS A 286 5.42 -31.13 18.60
CA LYS A 286 5.91 -31.69 17.33
C LYS A 286 5.50 -33.15 17.16
N LYS A 287 5.60 -33.96 18.22
CA LYS A 287 5.10 -35.34 18.22
C LYS A 287 3.58 -35.41 18.07
N LYS A 288 2.83 -34.58 18.81
CA LYS A 288 1.36 -34.52 18.78
C LYS A 288 0.83 -34.22 17.38
N TYR A 289 1.45 -33.30 16.65
CA TYR A 289 0.99 -32.85 15.33
C TYR A 289 1.77 -33.45 14.15
N ASN A 290 2.62 -34.47 14.40
CA ASN A 290 3.47 -35.12 13.40
C ASN A 290 4.34 -34.14 12.59
N ILE A 291 4.91 -33.13 13.26
CA ILE A 291 5.82 -32.17 12.65
C ILE A 291 7.19 -32.80 12.49
N LYS A 292 7.65 -32.91 11.25
CA LYS A 292 8.94 -33.47 10.84
C LYS A 292 10.02 -32.38 10.80
N SER A 293 11.26 -32.75 10.50
CA SER A 293 12.32 -31.75 10.31
C SER A 293 12.08 -30.91 9.06
N GLU A 294 12.58 -29.67 9.06
CA GLU A 294 12.50 -28.78 7.88
C GLU A 294 13.02 -29.46 6.60
N SER A 295 14.07 -30.28 6.75
CA SER A 295 14.70 -30.98 5.64
C SER A 295 13.82 -32.02 4.96
N GLU A 296 12.76 -32.47 5.62
CA GLU A 296 11.85 -33.49 5.11
C GLU A 296 10.71 -32.91 4.28
N TYR A 297 10.45 -31.61 4.34
CA TYR A 297 9.32 -31.00 3.64
C TYR A 297 9.71 -30.47 2.26
N LYS A 298 8.93 -30.81 1.24
CA LYS A 298 9.13 -30.34 -0.15
C LYS A 298 8.56 -28.95 -0.42
N TYR A 299 7.42 -28.63 0.17
CA TYR A 299 6.79 -27.30 0.04
C TYR A 299 7.58 -26.20 0.73
N ILE A 300 8.56 -26.55 1.57
CA ILE A 300 9.57 -25.64 2.09
C ILE A 300 10.80 -25.80 1.18
N SER A 301 10.75 -25.16 0.01
CA SER A 301 11.74 -25.40 -1.05
C SER A 301 13.12 -24.80 -0.72
N ASN A 302 13.17 -23.66 -0.03
CA ASN A 302 14.41 -23.01 0.39
C ASN A 302 14.67 -23.18 1.88
N LYS A 303 15.20 -24.36 2.21
CA LYS A 303 15.52 -24.79 3.58
C LYS A 303 16.64 -23.94 4.19
N SER A 304 16.58 -23.73 5.50
CA SER A 304 17.65 -23.14 6.31
C SER A 304 18.00 -21.68 5.97
N ILE A 305 17.12 -20.95 5.29
CA ILE A 305 17.25 -19.48 5.22
C ILE A 305 17.00 -18.96 6.63
N THR A 306 18.00 -18.43 7.33
CA THR A 306 17.83 -17.71 8.60
C THR A 306 17.72 -16.21 8.36
N ILE A 307 16.83 -15.53 9.08
CA ILE A 307 16.65 -14.08 8.99
C ILE A 307 17.10 -13.49 10.32
N PRO A 308 18.25 -12.78 10.39
CA PRO A 308 18.79 -12.29 11.67
C PRO A 308 17.84 -11.40 12.48
N GLU A 309 16.90 -10.76 11.81
CA GLU A 309 15.92 -9.83 12.41
C GLU A 309 14.64 -10.52 12.92
N ILE A 310 14.42 -11.79 12.59
CA ILE A 310 13.19 -12.54 12.91
C ILE A 310 13.54 -13.71 13.82
N ASP A 311 12.82 -13.80 14.93
CA ASP A 311 12.90 -14.91 15.88
C ASP A 311 11.61 -15.73 15.77
N ASP A 312 11.63 -16.71 14.87
CA ASP A 312 10.47 -17.54 14.54
C ASP A 312 9.91 -18.26 15.81
N ALA A 313 10.74 -18.56 16.81
CA ALA A 313 10.29 -19.20 18.05
C ALA A 313 9.54 -18.21 18.96
N LYS A 314 10.05 -16.99 19.12
CA LYS A 314 9.38 -15.93 19.87
C LYS A 314 8.10 -15.47 19.18
N ASP A 315 8.10 -15.41 17.85
CA ASP A 315 6.91 -15.05 17.07
C ASP A 315 5.81 -16.10 17.22
N PHE A 316 6.17 -17.39 17.31
CA PHE A 316 5.23 -18.46 17.66
C PHE A 316 4.61 -18.29 19.06
N GLU A 317 5.39 -17.86 20.06
CA GLU A 317 4.85 -17.56 21.40
C GLU A 317 3.84 -16.41 21.36
N ASN A 318 4.16 -15.33 20.63
CA ASN A 318 3.26 -14.19 20.43
C ASN A 318 1.99 -14.60 19.68
N LEU A 319 2.11 -15.46 18.67
CA LEU A 319 0.99 -16.03 17.93
C LEU A 319 0.06 -16.82 18.87
N MET A 320 0.62 -17.71 19.68
CA MET A 320 -0.14 -18.54 20.61
C MET A 320 -0.91 -17.72 21.64
N ALA A 321 -0.26 -16.69 22.21
CA ALA A 321 -0.89 -15.75 23.13
C ALA A 321 -2.02 -14.94 22.46
N SER A 322 -1.81 -14.50 21.22
CA SER A 322 -2.80 -13.75 20.43
C SER A 322 -4.04 -14.61 20.12
N MET A 323 -3.83 -15.88 19.76
CA MET A 323 -4.92 -16.83 19.52
C MET A 323 -5.74 -17.11 20.78
N ASP A 324 -5.12 -17.26 21.95
CA ASP A 324 -5.85 -17.48 23.20
C ASP A 324 -6.71 -16.28 23.57
N LYS A 325 -6.16 -15.07 23.41
CA LYS A 325 -6.88 -13.82 23.69
C LYS A 325 -8.13 -13.64 22.83
N MET A 326 -8.11 -14.14 21.60
CA MET A 326 -9.24 -14.06 20.65
C MET A 326 -10.18 -15.28 20.75
N ASN A 327 -10.11 -16.04 21.83
CA ASN A 327 -10.93 -17.24 22.07
C ASN A 327 -10.79 -18.30 20.97
N MET A 328 -9.59 -18.45 20.39
CA MET A 328 -9.29 -19.44 19.35
C MET A 328 -8.59 -20.69 19.90
N SER A 329 -8.53 -20.88 21.22
CA SER A 329 -7.81 -21.99 21.86
C SER A 329 -8.33 -23.36 21.38
N THR A 330 -9.64 -23.51 21.15
CA THR A 330 -10.24 -24.77 20.67
C THR A 330 -9.89 -25.09 19.22
N LEU A 331 -9.42 -24.11 18.45
CA LEU A 331 -9.10 -24.26 17.03
C LEU A 331 -7.63 -24.67 16.81
N LYS A 332 -6.76 -24.49 17.81
CA LYS A 332 -5.32 -24.72 17.72
C LYS A 332 -4.97 -26.15 17.27
N ASP A 333 -5.61 -27.15 17.87
CA ASP A 333 -5.32 -28.56 17.55
C ASP A 333 -5.66 -28.89 16.10
N ASP A 334 -6.90 -28.60 15.69
CA ASP A 334 -7.36 -28.83 14.32
C ASP A 334 -6.54 -28.01 13.30
N LEU A 335 -6.12 -26.80 13.65
CA LEU A 335 -5.27 -25.93 12.82
C LEU A 335 -3.88 -26.52 12.61
N PHE A 336 -3.17 -26.92 13.67
CA PHE A 336 -1.81 -27.44 13.55
C PHE A 336 -1.78 -28.82 12.89
N LEU A 337 -2.79 -29.66 13.13
CA LEU A 337 -2.99 -30.90 12.37
C LEU A 337 -3.17 -30.59 10.87
N THR A 338 -4.00 -29.59 10.53
CA THR A 338 -4.25 -29.21 9.13
C THR A 338 -2.99 -28.66 8.45
N LEU A 339 -2.22 -27.79 9.13
CA LEU A 339 -0.96 -27.24 8.61
C LEU A 339 0.09 -28.33 8.39
N SER A 340 0.19 -29.30 9.31
CA SER A 340 1.05 -30.48 9.14
C SER A 340 0.61 -31.33 7.94
N GLY A 341 -0.69 -31.53 7.77
CA GLY A 341 -1.27 -32.22 6.61
C GLY A 341 -0.98 -31.53 5.28
N ILE A 342 -1.02 -30.19 5.23
CA ILE A 342 -0.61 -29.41 4.05
C ILE A 342 0.86 -29.67 3.69
N LEU A 343 1.74 -29.69 4.69
CA LEU A 343 3.16 -29.96 4.45
C LEU A 343 3.41 -31.39 3.95
N LEU A 344 2.68 -32.40 4.48
CA LEU A 344 2.78 -33.78 4.01
C LEU A 344 2.15 -34.03 2.64
N LEU A 345 1.08 -33.31 2.27
CA LEU A 345 0.54 -33.33 0.91
C LEU A 345 1.61 -33.02 -0.14
N GLY A 346 2.52 -32.09 0.17
CA GLY A 346 3.65 -31.76 -0.69
C GLY A 346 4.71 -32.83 -0.81
N ASN A 347 4.74 -33.78 0.12
CA ASN A 347 5.71 -34.89 0.15
C ASN A 347 5.23 -36.13 -0.60
N ILE A 348 3.95 -36.18 -1.01
CA ILE A 348 3.42 -37.32 -1.78
C ILE A 348 4.11 -37.36 -3.14
N GLU A 349 4.69 -38.51 -3.46
CA GLU A 349 5.27 -38.81 -4.77
C GLU A 349 4.44 -39.85 -5.52
N PHE A 350 4.52 -39.82 -6.84
CA PHE A 350 3.84 -40.77 -7.71
C PHE A 350 4.85 -41.43 -8.64
N ASN A 351 4.72 -42.75 -8.81
CA ASN A 351 5.44 -43.50 -9.81
C ASN A 351 4.72 -43.39 -11.16
N GLU A 352 5.50 -43.41 -12.24
CA GLU A 352 4.97 -43.42 -13.60
C GLU A 352 4.70 -44.85 -14.06
N ILE A 353 3.47 -45.10 -14.51
CA ILE A 353 3.06 -46.39 -15.08
C ILE A 353 2.19 -46.22 -16.32
N GLU A 354 1.98 -47.28 -17.07
CA GLU A 354 1.06 -47.32 -18.20
C GLU A 354 -0.24 -48.03 -17.77
N LYS A 355 -1.38 -47.33 -17.84
CA LYS A 355 -2.71 -47.89 -17.52
C LYS A 355 -3.71 -47.51 -18.61
N GLY A 356 -4.39 -48.50 -19.18
CA GLY A 356 -5.47 -48.28 -20.16
C GLY A 356 -5.04 -47.56 -21.44
N GLY A 357 -3.78 -47.73 -21.89
CA GLY A 357 -3.24 -47.07 -23.09
C GLY A 357 -2.84 -45.59 -22.90
N LYS A 358 -2.93 -45.04 -21.68
CA LYS A 358 -2.38 -43.74 -21.31
C LYS A 358 -1.01 -43.95 -20.65
N THR A 359 0.03 -43.38 -21.24
CA THR A 359 1.38 -43.36 -20.65
C THR A 359 1.46 -42.32 -19.53
N ASN A 360 2.41 -42.49 -18.61
CA ASN A 360 2.63 -41.59 -17.46
C ASN A 360 1.42 -41.45 -16.53
N CYS A 361 0.67 -42.54 -16.30
CA CYS A 361 -0.34 -42.60 -15.25
C CYS A 361 0.33 -42.65 -13.88
N SER A 362 -0.31 -42.04 -12.90
CA SER A 362 0.15 -42.00 -11.51
C SER A 362 -0.14 -43.31 -10.78
N GLU A 363 0.83 -43.75 -9.97
CA GLU A 363 0.65 -44.83 -9.00
C GLU A 363 1.36 -44.49 -7.70
N LEU A 364 0.72 -44.82 -6.58
CA LEU A 364 1.27 -44.64 -5.25
C LEU A 364 2.07 -45.89 -4.86
N SER A 365 3.37 -45.73 -4.61
CA SER A 365 4.22 -46.78 -4.03
C SER A 365 3.83 -47.09 -2.57
N GLU A 366 4.26 -48.23 -2.02
CA GLU A 366 4.03 -48.55 -0.60
C GLU A 366 4.50 -47.45 0.36
N GLY A 367 5.66 -46.84 0.08
CA GLY A 367 6.17 -45.70 0.85
C GLY A 367 5.28 -44.46 0.75
N ASN A 368 4.75 -44.18 -0.44
CA ASN A 368 3.86 -43.04 -0.67
C ASN A 368 2.46 -43.27 -0.09
N LEU A 369 1.95 -44.51 -0.08
CA LEU A 369 0.70 -44.87 0.58
C LEU A 369 0.76 -44.57 2.08
N LYS A 370 1.91 -44.79 2.73
CA LYS A 370 2.11 -44.40 4.13
C LYS A 370 2.03 -42.89 4.33
N VAL A 371 2.64 -42.09 3.44
CA VAL A 371 2.55 -40.62 3.50
C VAL A 371 1.10 -40.15 3.25
N VAL A 372 0.38 -40.79 2.34
CA VAL A 372 -1.05 -40.53 2.09
C VAL A 372 -1.89 -40.86 3.33
N GLN A 373 -1.62 -41.99 4.00
CA GLN A 373 -2.29 -42.35 5.25
C GLN A 373 -2.03 -41.32 6.35
N GLU A 374 -0.77 -40.95 6.59
CA GLU A 374 -0.40 -39.93 7.57
C GLU A 374 -1.09 -38.58 7.25
N THR A 375 -1.13 -38.20 5.97
CA THR A 375 -1.81 -36.98 5.51
C THR A 375 -3.31 -37.04 5.75
N SER A 376 -3.91 -38.20 5.47
CA SER A 376 -5.34 -38.46 5.65
C SER A 376 -5.75 -38.31 7.11
N ASP A 377 -4.96 -38.89 8.02
CA ASP A 377 -5.21 -38.83 9.46
C ASP A 377 -5.12 -37.40 10.00
N LEU A 378 -4.13 -36.62 9.55
CA LEU A 378 -3.95 -35.22 9.95
C LEU A 378 -5.07 -34.30 9.45
N LEU A 379 -5.47 -34.44 8.18
CA LEU A 379 -6.55 -33.64 7.59
C LEU A 379 -7.94 -34.13 8.00
N GLY A 380 -8.04 -35.28 8.68
CA GLY A 380 -9.30 -35.92 9.07
C GLY A 380 -10.09 -36.45 7.87
N ILE A 381 -9.42 -36.79 6.78
CA ILE A 381 -10.03 -37.24 5.52
C ILE A 381 -10.02 -38.79 5.49
N ASP A 382 -10.94 -39.38 4.74
CA ASP A 382 -10.91 -40.82 4.48
C ASP A 382 -9.77 -41.20 3.52
N TYR A 383 -8.95 -42.17 3.94
CA TYR A 383 -7.74 -42.58 3.21
C TYR A 383 -8.05 -43.07 1.79
N VAL A 384 -9.08 -43.89 1.64
CA VAL A 384 -9.46 -44.45 0.33
C VAL A 384 -9.94 -43.34 -0.58
N SER A 385 -10.75 -42.42 -0.05
CA SER A 385 -11.22 -41.24 -0.78
C SER A 385 -10.06 -40.35 -1.24
N LEU A 386 -9.10 -40.05 -0.35
CA LEU A 386 -7.93 -39.24 -0.70
C LEU A 386 -7.08 -39.93 -1.77
N SER A 387 -6.75 -41.20 -1.58
CA SER A 387 -5.97 -41.98 -2.54
C SER A 387 -6.64 -42.00 -3.93
N ASN A 388 -7.94 -42.29 -3.99
CA ASN A 388 -8.67 -42.37 -5.25
C ASN A 388 -8.73 -41.02 -5.98
N ASN A 389 -8.97 -39.92 -5.25
CA ASN A 389 -8.98 -38.58 -5.85
C ASN A 389 -7.61 -38.11 -6.34
N LEU A 390 -6.52 -38.69 -5.82
CA LEU A 390 -5.17 -38.41 -6.26
C LEU A 390 -4.75 -39.24 -7.48
N THR A 391 -5.31 -40.43 -7.69
CA THR A 391 -4.90 -41.33 -8.79
C THR A 391 -5.90 -41.41 -9.94
N PHE A 392 -7.19 -41.14 -9.68
CA PHE A 392 -8.27 -41.22 -10.68
C PHE A 392 -9.17 -39.99 -10.63
N THR A 393 -9.74 -39.63 -11.78
CA THR A 393 -10.87 -38.69 -11.87
C THR A 393 -12.05 -39.39 -12.50
N GLU A 394 -13.25 -39.09 -12.00
CA GLU A 394 -14.49 -39.56 -12.60
C GLU A 394 -14.97 -38.56 -13.66
N LYS A 395 -15.42 -39.03 -14.83
CA LYS A 395 -16.18 -38.22 -15.79
C LYS A 395 -17.49 -38.90 -16.14
N ASN A 396 -18.56 -38.09 -16.21
CA ASN A 396 -19.83 -38.53 -16.79
C ASN A 396 -19.76 -38.40 -18.31
N ILE A 397 -19.71 -39.53 -19.00
CA ILE A 397 -19.76 -39.61 -20.46
C ILE A 397 -20.99 -40.44 -20.82
N ALA A 398 -21.93 -39.86 -21.58
CA ALA A 398 -23.16 -40.55 -22.03
C ALA A 398 -23.94 -41.23 -20.88
N ASN A 399 -24.14 -40.53 -19.74
CA ASN A 399 -24.79 -41.02 -18.52
C ASN A 399 -24.10 -42.22 -17.83
N GLN A 400 -22.85 -42.53 -18.16
CA GLN A 400 -22.02 -43.50 -17.44
C GLN A 400 -20.88 -42.77 -16.73
N ARG A 401 -20.61 -43.16 -15.48
CA ARG A 401 -19.43 -42.72 -14.73
C ARG A 401 -18.24 -43.57 -15.14
N ILE A 402 -17.25 -42.95 -15.76
CA ILE A 402 -16.02 -43.61 -16.18
C ILE A 402 -14.87 -43.07 -15.32
N GLU A 403 -14.13 -43.97 -14.70
CA GLU A 403 -12.88 -43.65 -14.01
C GLU A 403 -11.75 -43.49 -15.03
N ILE A 404 -11.06 -42.36 -14.97
CA ILE A 404 -9.96 -42.02 -15.86
C ILE A 404 -8.70 -41.89 -14.99
N PRO A 405 -7.62 -42.65 -15.29
CA PRO A 405 -6.37 -42.53 -14.55
C PRO A 405 -5.73 -41.16 -14.79
N LEU A 406 -5.27 -40.54 -13.71
CA LEU A 406 -4.57 -39.27 -13.70
C LEU A 406 -3.09 -39.50 -14.00
N SER A 407 -2.48 -38.55 -14.72
CA SER A 407 -1.03 -38.53 -14.89
C SER A 407 -0.31 -38.06 -13.64
N VAL A 408 1.01 -38.30 -13.55
CA VAL A 408 1.81 -37.82 -12.40
C VAL A 408 1.68 -36.31 -12.20
N GLU A 409 1.77 -35.51 -13.26
CA GLU A 409 1.64 -34.04 -13.14
C GLU A 409 0.22 -33.61 -12.78
N GLU A 410 -0.82 -34.28 -13.30
CA GLU A 410 -2.22 -34.02 -12.89
C GLU A 410 -2.40 -34.29 -11.38
N SER A 411 -1.83 -35.38 -10.88
CA SER A 411 -1.92 -35.79 -9.47
C SER A 411 -1.18 -34.84 -8.54
N LEU A 412 0.04 -34.44 -8.91
CA LEU A 412 0.80 -33.40 -8.20
C LEU A 412 0.07 -32.05 -8.22
N SER A 413 -0.56 -31.69 -9.34
CA SER A 413 -1.36 -30.48 -9.45
C SER A 413 -2.57 -30.50 -8.52
N ILE A 414 -3.22 -31.66 -8.32
CA ILE A 414 -4.31 -31.83 -7.34
C ILE A 414 -3.80 -31.64 -5.92
N CYS A 415 -2.67 -32.27 -5.53
CA CYS A 415 -2.05 -32.05 -4.21
C CYS A 415 -1.79 -30.56 -3.95
N ARG A 416 -1.22 -29.86 -4.94
CA ARG A 416 -0.96 -28.41 -4.87
C ARG A 416 -2.25 -27.61 -4.74
N SER A 417 -3.29 -27.97 -5.49
CA SER A 417 -4.58 -27.28 -5.48
C SER A 417 -5.29 -27.43 -4.13
N ILE A 418 -5.32 -28.63 -3.57
CA ILE A 418 -5.86 -28.90 -2.22
C ILE A 418 -5.11 -28.07 -1.18
N SER A 419 -3.78 -28.10 -1.22
CA SER A 419 -2.93 -27.37 -0.27
C SER A 419 -3.14 -25.86 -0.31
N LYS A 420 -3.18 -25.28 -1.51
CA LYS A 420 -3.45 -23.85 -1.73
C LYS A 420 -4.83 -23.44 -1.24
N ASP A 421 -5.86 -24.26 -1.50
CA ASP A 421 -7.23 -23.92 -1.16
C ASP A 421 -7.49 -24.03 0.36
N ILE A 422 -7.03 -25.12 0.99
CA ILE A 422 -7.12 -25.29 2.45
C ILE A 422 -6.39 -24.14 3.16
N TYR A 423 -5.17 -23.80 2.74
CA TYR A 423 -4.41 -22.70 3.36
C TYR A 423 -5.13 -21.35 3.20
N ASN A 424 -5.67 -21.06 2.02
CA ASN A 424 -6.46 -19.85 1.79
C ASN A 424 -7.71 -19.82 2.68
N LYS A 425 -8.39 -20.96 2.84
CA LYS A 425 -9.56 -21.09 3.72
C LYS A 425 -9.20 -20.93 5.20
N ILE A 426 -8.05 -21.43 5.64
CA ILE A 426 -7.53 -21.18 6.99
C ILE A 426 -7.38 -19.68 7.20
N PHE A 427 -6.75 -18.97 6.27
CA PHE A 427 -6.54 -17.53 6.40
C PHE A 427 -7.85 -16.74 6.43
N GLU A 428 -8.81 -17.08 5.55
CA GLU A 428 -10.18 -16.53 5.59
C GLU A 428 -10.85 -16.79 6.95
N HIS A 429 -10.77 -18.02 7.46
CA HIS A 429 -11.40 -18.41 8.72
C HIS A 429 -10.76 -17.72 9.93
N MET A 430 -9.43 -17.61 9.98
CA MET A 430 -8.72 -16.86 11.02
C MET A 430 -9.16 -15.39 11.03
N THR A 431 -9.31 -14.79 9.84
CA THR A 431 -9.80 -13.42 9.69
C THR A 431 -11.24 -13.26 10.17
N MET A 432 -12.12 -14.23 9.86
CA MET A 432 -13.49 -14.25 10.38
C MET A 432 -13.53 -14.31 11.90
N LYS A 433 -12.69 -15.14 12.53
CA LYS A 433 -12.60 -15.23 13.99
C LYS A 433 -12.06 -13.95 14.63
N ILE A 434 -11.06 -13.31 14.03
CA ILE A 434 -10.58 -11.99 14.44
C ILE A 434 -11.73 -10.97 14.39
N ASN A 435 -12.44 -10.90 13.27
CA ASN A 435 -13.53 -9.94 13.09
C ASN A 435 -14.69 -10.17 14.05
N ALA A 436 -15.07 -11.42 14.30
CA ALA A 436 -16.10 -11.77 15.27
C ALA A 436 -15.82 -11.19 16.67
N PHE A 437 -14.54 -11.13 17.07
CA PHE A 437 -14.12 -10.48 18.30
C PHE A 437 -14.12 -8.94 18.17
N LEU A 438 -13.62 -8.39 17.06
CA LEU A 438 -13.45 -6.94 16.89
C LEU A 438 -14.75 -6.16 16.70
N ASN A 439 -15.77 -6.74 16.07
CA ASN A 439 -17.04 -6.08 15.77
C ASN A 439 -18.28 -6.72 16.42
N ASN A 440 -18.11 -7.79 17.20
CA ASN A 440 -19.22 -8.56 17.79
C ASN A 440 -20.26 -9.00 16.75
N ASN A 441 -19.83 -9.34 15.54
CA ASN A 441 -20.65 -9.72 14.38
C ASN A 441 -21.62 -8.63 13.90
N LYS A 442 -21.30 -7.34 14.10
CA LYS A 442 -22.08 -6.21 13.57
C LYS A 442 -21.34 -5.53 12.43
N GLU A 443 -22.07 -5.16 11.38
CA GLU A 443 -21.52 -4.31 10.32
C GLU A 443 -21.24 -2.89 10.83
N LEU A 444 -20.16 -2.30 10.33
CA LEU A 444 -19.78 -0.93 10.67
C LEU A 444 -20.47 0.05 9.71
N ASP A 445 -21.29 0.96 10.24
CA ASP A 445 -21.99 2.00 9.47
C ASP A 445 -21.02 3.11 9.01
N LYS A 446 -20.37 3.77 9.97
CA LYS A 446 -19.37 4.83 9.73
C LYS A 446 -18.02 4.42 10.29
N TYR A 447 -16.97 4.60 9.50
CA TYR A 447 -15.63 4.18 9.88
C TYR A 447 -14.53 5.03 9.24
N ILE A 448 -13.32 4.90 9.80
CA ILE A 448 -12.06 5.32 9.19
C ILE A 448 -11.39 4.07 8.64
N GLY A 449 -11.27 3.99 7.32
CA GLY A 449 -10.61 2.90 6.60
C GLY A 449 -9.11 3.14 6.48
N ILE A 450 -8.30 2.10 6.63
CA ILE A 450 -6.86 2.12 6.36
C ILE A 450 -6.59 1.03 5.33
N LEU A 451 -6.22 1.43 4.12
CA LEU A 451 -5.89 0.51 3.04
C LEU A 451 -4.37 0.37 2.92
N ASP A 452 -3.88 -0.83 3.22
CA ASP A 452 -2.52 -1.27 2.94
C ASP A 452 -2.58 -2.30 1.80
N ILE A 453 -2.11 -1.90 0.62
CA ILE A 453 -2.10 -2.73 -0.59
C ILE A 453 -0.68 -2.92 -1.09
N PHE A 454 -0.42 -4.09 -1.68
CA PHE A 454 0.82 -4.36 -2.40
C PHE A 454 1.05 -3.30 -3.51
N GLY A 455 2.29 -2.92 -3.72
CA GLY A 455 2.65 -2.00 -4.81
C GLY A 455 2.68 -2.70 -6.16
N PHE A 456 2.93 -1.92 -7.22
CA PHE A 456 3.25 -2.47 -8.54
C PHE A 456 4.39 -3.49 -8.46
N GLU A 457 4.22 -4.63 -9.11
CA GLU A 457 5.22 -5.69 -9.19
C GLU A 457 5.70 -5.87 -10.62
N ILE A 458 7.02 -5.74 -10.79
CA ILE A 458 7.72 -5.95 -12.06
C ILE A 458 8.93 -6.84 -11.77
N PHE A 459 8.85 -8.08 -12.24
CA PHE A 459 9.91 -9.09 -12.16
C PHE A 459 10.42 -9.45 -13.55
N LEU A 460 11.49 -10.26 -13.59
CA LEU A 460 12.02 -10.82 -14.83
C LEU A 460 11.00 -11.72 -15.54
N LYS A 461 10.16 -12.43 -14.77
CA LYS A 461 9.05 -13.24 -15.28
C LYS A 461 7.79 -12.92 -14.49
N ASN A 462 6.82 -12.25 -15.13
CA ASN A 462 5.53 -11.91 -14.52
C ASN A 462 4.47 -12.90 -14.99
N SER A 463 3.63 -13.38 -14.06
CA SER A 463 2.54 -14.32 -14.36
C SER A 463 1.16 -13.70 -14.02
N LEU A 464 0.13 -14.53 -13.90
CA LEU A 464 -1.25 -14.10 -13.64
C LEU A 464 -1.35 -13.32 -12.33
N GLU A 465 -0.60 -13.72 -11.31
CA GLU A 465 -0.58 -13.10 -9.99
C GLU A 465 -0.11 -11.64 -10.08
N GLN A 466 0.99 -11.38 -10.78
CA GLN A 466 1.47 -10.01 -11.02
C GLN A 466 0.49 -9.21 -11.87
N LEU A 467 -0.15 -9.83 -12.88
CA LEU A 467 -1.17 -9.15 -13.68
C LEU A 467 -2.32 -8.66 -12.80
N LEU A 468 -2.83 -9.53 -11.94
CA LEU A 468 -3.87 -9.18 -10.97
C LEU A 468 -3.40 -8.05 -10.05
N ILE A 469 -2.22 -8.18 -9.43
CA ILE A 469 -1.62 -7.14 -8.58
C ILE A 469 -1.53 -5.77 -9.31
N ASN A 470 -1.08 -5.77 -10.55
CA ASN A 470 -0.93 -4.54 -11.33
C ASN A 470 -2.30 -3.97 -11.75
N ILE A 471 -3.32 -4.81 -11.99
CA ILE A 471 -4.73 -4.37 -12.19
C ILE A 471 -5.25 -3.62 -10.95
N ALA A 472 -5.04 -4.16 -9.75
CA ALA A 472 -5.44 -3.47 -8.53
C ALA A 472 -4.73 -2.12 -8.37
N ASN A 473 -3.44 -2.05 -8.66
CA ASN A 473 -2.71 -0.79 -8.58
C ASN A 473 -3.22 0.25 -9.60
N GLU A 474 -3.56 -0.17 -10.82
CA GLU A 474 -4.20 0.71 -11.81
C GLU A 474 -5.59 1.17 -11.32
N GLU A 475 -6.37 0.33 -10.65
CA GLU A 475 -7.67 0.71 -10.06
C GLU A 475 -7.51 1.73 -8.92
N ILE A 476 -6.55 1.52 -8.02
CA ILE A 476 -6.27 2.49 -6.95
C ILE A 476 -5.76 3.81 -7.55
N HIS A 477 -4.96 3.76 -8.61
CA HIS A 477 -4.56 4.96 -9.35
C HIS A 477 -5.75 5.64 -10.04
N ASN A 478 -6.70 4.88 -10.59
CA ASN A 478 -7.94 5.44 -11.15
C ASN A 478 -8.76 6.18 -10.08
N ILE A 479 -8.90 5.60 -8.88
CA ILE A 479 -9.57 6.25 -7.74
C ILE A 479 -8.83 7.52 -7.33
N TYR A 480 -7.49 7.49 -7.34
CA TYR A 480 -6.68 8.67 -7.09
C TYR A 480 -7.00 9.80 -8.07
N LEU A 481 -6.98 9.52 -9.38
CA LEU A 481 -7.33 10.49 -10.41
C LEU A 481 -8.78 10.99 -10.25
N TYR A 482 -9.72 10.10 -9.93
CA TYR A 482 -11.11 10.46 -9.65
C TYR A 482 -11.22 11.47 -8.50
N VAL A 483 -10.52 11.26 -7.38
CA VAL A 483 -10.59 12.14 -6.21
C VAL A 483 -9.90 13.48 -6.47
N VAL A 484 -8.68 13.45 -7.01
CA VAL A 484 -7.86 14.65 -7.18
C VAL A 484 -8.36 15.52 -8.33
N TYR A 485 -8.95 14.91 -9.35
CA TYR A 485 -9.41 15.63 -10.53
C TYR A 485 -10.92 15.67 -10.66
N GLU A 486 -11.58 14.51 -10.78
CA GLU A 486 -12.99 14.47 -11.19
C GLU A 486 -13.92 15.03 -10.11
N LYS A 487 -13.69 14.66 -8.85
CA LYS A 487 -14.42 15.19 -7.69
C LYS A 487 -14.19 16.69 -7.54
N GLU A 488 -12.97 17.17 -7.78
CA GLU A 488 -12.66 18.60 -7.76
C GLU A 488 -13.34 19.35 -8.92
N SER A 489 -13.24 18.85 -10.15
CA SER A 489 -13.90 19.45 -11.31
C SER A 489 -15.41 19.52 -11.14
N ASN A 490 -16.02 18.45 -10.60
CA ASN A 490 -17.45 18.42 -10.30
C ASN A 490 -17.84 19.41 -9.21
N LEU A 491 -17.01 19.59 -8.17
CA LEU A 491 -17.21 20.64 -7.17
C LEU A 491 -17.23 22.02 -7.82
N TYR A 492 -16.27 22.34 -8.67
CA TYR A 492 -16.20 23.65 -9.35
C TYR A 492 -17.40 23.89 -10.24
N LYS A 493 -17.82 22.87 -11.01
CA LYS A 493 -19.05 22.93 -11.81
C LYS A 493 -20.29 23.18 -10.96
N SER A 494 -20.43 22.46 -9.83
CA SER A 494 -21.57 22.63 -8.92
C SER A 494 -21.59 24.01 -8.24
N GLU A 495 -20.41 24.61 -8.07
CA GLU A 495 -20.21 25.93 -7.49
C GLU A 495 -20.26 27.05 -8.54
N GLY A 496 -20.50 26.72 -9.82
CA GLY A 496 -20.60 27.71 -10.91
C GLY A 496 -19.26 28.35 -11.29
N ILE A 497 -18.13 27.75 -10.91
CA ILE A 497 -16.79 28.24 -11.21
C ILE A 497 -16.33 27.65 -12.54
N ILE A 498 -16.00 28.52 -13.49
CA ILE A 498 -15.39 28.13 -14.76
C ILE A 498 -13.94 27.76 -14.47
N ALA A 499 -13.70 26.48 -14.18
CA ALA A 499 -12.35 25.94 -14.18
C ALA A 499 -11.85 25.88 -15.63
N GLU A 500 -10.70 26.47 -15.93
CA GLU A 500 -9.99 26.15 -17.17
C GLU A 500 -9.81 24.63 -17.24
N SER A 501 -10.00 24.02 -18.42
CA SER A 501 -9.92 22.58 -18.57
C SER A 501 -8.49 22.11 -18.29
N VAL A 502 -8.26 21.63 -17.07
CA VAL A 502 -6.97 21.11 -16.65
C VAL A 502 -6.68 19.86 -17.50
N LYS A 503 -5.67 19.93 -18.36
CA LYS A 503 -5.23 18.76 -19.13
C LYS A 503 -4.57 17.78 -18.17
N TYR A 504 -5.21 16.65 -17.94
CA TYR A 504 -4.65 15.55 -17.15
C TYR A 504 -4.73 14.25 -17.95
N THR A 505 -3.82 13.33 -17.64
CA THR A 505 -3.78 12.02 -18.28
C THR A 505 -4.63 11.06 -17.46
N THR A 506 -5.71 10.54 -18.04
CA THR A 506 -6.51 9.47 -17.43
C THR A 506 -5.87 8.11 -17.68
N ASN A 507 -6.10 7.16 -16.76
CA ASN A 507 -5.75 5.76 -16.96
C ASN A 507 -6.96 4.89 -17.37
N GLU A 508 -8.07 5.50 -17.79
CA GLU A 508 -9.28 4.76 -18.18
C GLU A 508 -9.05 3.79 -19.34
N SER A 509 -8.22 4.19 -20.32
CA SER A 509 -7.89 3.34 -21.47
C SER A 509 -7.24 2.01 -21.06
N ILE A 510 -6.42 2.00 -20.00
CA ILE A 510 -5.77 0.75 -19.55
C ILE A 510 -6.72 -0.07 -18.70
N ILE A 511 -7.57 0.59 -17.90
CA ILE A 511 -8.61 -0.08 -17.14
C ILE A 511 -9.57 -0.82 -18.08
N ASP A 512 -9.98 -0.21 -19.19
CA ASP A 512 -10.84 -0.86 -20.19
C ASP A 512 -10.12 -2.02 -20.89
N LEU A 513 -8.85 -1.85 -21.27
CA LEU A 513 -8.03 -2.94 -21.82
C LEU A 513 -7.92 -4.14 -20.86
N LEU A 514 -7.74 -3.88 -19.56
CA LEU A 514 -7.50 -4.93 -18.57
C LEU A 514 -8.78 -5.62 -18.10
N ARG A 515 -9.86 -4.87 -17.84
CA ARG A 515 -11.10 -5.40 -17.24
C ARG A 515 -12.42 -4.85 -17.82
N GLY A 516 -12.38 -4.18 -18.97
CA GLY A 516 -13.56 -3.77 -19.72
C GLY A 516 -14.38 -4.95 -20.25
N LYS A 517 -15.43 -4.65 -21.02
CA LYS A 517 -16.33 -5.68 -21.61
C LYS A 517 -15.57 -6.65 -22.53
N THR A 518 -14.55 -6.15 -23.21
CA THR A 518 -13.66 -6.92 -24.07
C THR A 518 -12.23 -6.59 -23.68
N SER A 519 -11.68 -7.42 -22.80
CA SER A 519 -10.45 -7.12 -22.09
C SER A 519 -9.54 -8.34 -22.00
N VAL A 520 -8.31 -8.12 -21.50
CA VAL A 520 -7.35 -9.18 -21.19
C VAL A 520 -8.00 -10.24 -20.29
N ILE A 521 -8.69 -9.81 -19.24
CA ILE A 521 -9.37 -10.73 -18.32
C ILE A 521 -10.58 -11.41 -18.96
N SER A 522 -11.44 -10.69 -19.69
CA SER A 522 -12.64 -11.31 -20.27
C SER A 522 -12.30 -12.42 -21.27
N ILE A 523 -11.26 -12.23 -22.09
CA ILE A 523 -10.78 -13.23 -23.05
C ILE A 523 -10.16 -14.43 -22.33
N LEU A 524 -9.43 -14.21 -21.22
CA LEU A 524 -8.92 -15.29 -20.38
C LEU A 524 -10.06 -16.12 -19.77
N GLU A 525 -11.11 -15.47 -19.27
CA GLU A 525 -12.29 -16.13 -18.73
C GLU A 525 -13.01 -16.96 -19.80
N ASP A 526 -13.19 -16.40 -21.00
CA ASP A 526 -13.79 -17.12 -22.13
C ASP A 526 -12.95 -18.34 -22.56
N ALA A 527 -11.63 -18.20 -22.58
CA ALA A 527 -10.71 -19.31 -22.84
C ALA A 527 -10.77 -20.40 -21.76
N CYS A 528 -11.01 -20.02 -20.49
CA CYS A 528 -11.20 -20.98 -19.42
C CYS A 528 -12.51 -21.78 -19.58
N LEU A 529 -13.59 -21.12 -20.00
CA LEU A 529 -14.89 -21.78 -20.18
C LEU A 529 -14.94 -22.66 -21.44
N ALA A 530 -14.13 -22.36 -22.45
CA ALA A 530 -14.06 -23.14 -23.68
C ALA A 530 -13.28 -24.47 -23.50
N PRO A 531 -13.78 -25.59 -24.06
CA PRO A 531 -13.09 -26.88 -23.98
C PRO A 531 -11.82 -26.90 -24.85
N GLY A 532 -10.74 -27.48 -24.34
CA GLY A 532 -9.52 -27.79 -25.11
C GLY A 532 -8.65 -26.60 -25.52
N LYS A 533 -8.88 -25.39 -24.99
CA LYS A 533 -8.01 -24.23 -25.25
C LYS A 533 -6.66 -24.37 -24.55
N LYS A 534 -5.60 -23.97 -25.26
CA LYS A 534 -4.23 -23.87 -24.74
C LYS A 534 -3.87 -22.41 -24.46
N ASP A 535 -2.95 -22.18 -23.54
CA ASP A 535 -2.55 -20.83 -23.12
C ASP A 535 -2.02 -19.98 -24.30
N GLU A 536 -1.22 -20.57 -25.19
CA GLU A 536 -0.62 -19.86 -26.34
C GLU A 536 -1.68 -19.32 -27.31
N SER A 537 -2.84 -19.98 -27.38
CA SER A 537 -3.95 -19.52 -28.22
C SER A 537 -4.53 -18.19 -27.76
N ILE A 538 -4.38 -17.84 -26.48
CA ILE A 538 -4.86 -16.58 -25.90
C ILE A 538 -4.03 -15.40 -26.41
N VAL A 539 -2.70 -15.55 -26.49
CA VAL A 539 -1.79 -14.47 -26.96
C VAL A 539 -2.09 -14.07 -28.40
N GLY A 540 -2.43 -15.05 -29.25
CA GLY A 540 -2.89 -14.77 -30.62
C GLY A 540 -4.18 -13.95 -30.65
N VAL A 541 -5.14 -14.24 -29.75
CA VAL A 541 -6.38 -13.48 -29.63
C VAL A 541 -6.11 -12.06 -29.11
N TYR A 542 -5.25 -11.91 -28.09
CA TYR A 542 -4.83 -10.60 -27.58
C TYR A 542 -4.19 -9.76 -28.67
N THR A 543 -3.24 -10.33 -29.40
CA THR A 543 -2.52 -9.61 -30.46
C THR A 543 -3.47 -9.20 -31.58
N ASN A 544 -4.35 -10.09 -32.04
CA ASN A 544 -5.33 -9.75 -33.08
C ASN A 544 -6.31 -8.66 -32.63
N LYS A 545 -6.73 -8.67 -31.37
CA LYS A 545 -7.76 -7.75 -30.86
C LYS A 545 -7.19 -6.40 -30.42
N PHE A 546 -6.00 -6.40 -29.84
CA PHE A 546 -5.40 -5.23 -29.20
C PHE A 546 -4.15 -4.68 -29.93
N ALA A 547 -3.76 -5.19 -31.11
CA ALA A 547 -2.59 -4.70 -31.86
C ALA A 547 -2.58 -3.18 -32.12
N LYS A 548 -3.75 -2.54 -32.23
CA LYS A 548 -3.89 -1.09 -32.43
C LYS A 548 -4.06 -0.30 -31.12
N HIS A 549 -4.20 -0.99 -29.99
CA HIS A 549 -4.43 -0.34 -28.70
C HIS A 549 -3.12 0.28 -28.19
N PRO A 550 -3.10 1.56 -27.78
CA PRO A 550 -1.86 2.27 -27.44
C PRO A 550 -1.09 1.69 -26.25
N GLN A 551 -1.78 0.91 -25.41
CA GLN A 551 -1.23 0.31 -24.20
C GLN A 551 -0.94 -1.20 -24.32
N TYR A 552 -1.12 -1.79 -25.51
CA TYR A 552 -0.76 -3.17 -25.77
C TYR A 552 0.43 -3.23 -26.73
N LEU A 553 1.45 -4.02 -26.39
CA LEU A 553 2.63 -4.23 -27.22
C LEU A 553 2.84 -5.74 -27.45
N THR A 554 3.17 -6.11 -28.68
CA THR A 554 3.53 -7.50 -29.00
C THR A 554 4.95 -7.79 -28.52
N CYS A 555 5.14 -8.87 -27.78
CA CYS A 555 6.47 -9.31 -27.36
C CYS A 555 7.28 -9.83 -28.56
N LYS A 556 8.28 -9.07 -29.02
CA LYS A 556 9.11 -9.47 -30.18
C LYS A 556 10.00 -10.69 -29.91
N ARG A 557 10.35 -10.93 -28.64
CA ARG A 557 11.24 -12.04 -28.24
C ARG A 557 10.50 -13.37 -28.12
N ASP A 558 9.21 -13.32 -27.78
CA ASP A 558 8.35 -14.49 -27.60
C ASP A 558 6.92 -14.12 -27.99
N MET A 559 6.62 -14.23 -29.29
CA MET A 559 5.35 -13.77 -29.87
C MET A 559 4.14 -14.62 -29.46
N ASN A 560 4.36 -15.86 -29.01
CA ASN A 560 3.28 -16.82 -28.74
C ASN A 560 3.13 -17.13 -27.25
N GLY A 561 4.19 -16.99 -26.44
CA GLY A 561 4.17 -17.28 -25.00
C GLY A 561 4.08 -16.04 -24.10
N SER A 562 4.18 -14.82 -24.66
CA SER A 562 4.25 -13.60 -23.86
C SER A 562 3.53 -12.40 -24.50
N PHE A 563 3.00 -11.51 -23.67
CA PHE A 563 2.39 -10.25 -24.10
C PHE A 563 2.87 -9.09 -23.20
N VAL A 564 2.81 -7.87 -23.70
CA VAL A 564 3.30 -6.69 -22.97
C VAL A 564 2.17 -5.68 -22.80
N ILE A 565 1.97 -5.23 -21.56
CA ILE A 565 1.04 -4.15 -21.24
C ILE A 565 1.85 -2.93 -20.80
N LYS A 566 1.57 -1.79 -21.43
CA LYS A 566 2.12 -0.50 -21.03
C LYS A 566 1.25 0.07 -19.91
N HIS A 567 1.65 -0.23 -18.68
CA HIS A 567 1.06 0.31 -17.47
C HIS A 567 1.38 1.80 -17.31
N THR A 568 0.67 2.47 -16.41
CA THR A 568 0.93 3.87 -16.04
C THR A 568 2.38 4.08 -15.61
N VAL A 569 2.96 3.07 -14.96
CA VAL A 569 4.31 3.12 -14.37
C VAL A 569 5.41 2.67 -15.34
N SER A 570 5.17 1.60 -16.10
CA SER A 570 6.19 0.93 -16.92
C SER A 570 5.57 -0.07 -17.91
N ASP A 571 6.37 -0.54 -18.86
CA ASP A 571 6.00 -1.62 -19.76
C ASP A 571 6.29 -2.97 -19.08
N VAL A 572 5.26 -3.78 -18.83
CA VAL A 572 5.37 -5.06 -18.12
C VAL A 572 5.13 -6.22 -19.08
N THR A 573 6.09 -7.13 -19.17
CA THR A 573 5.99 -8.37 -19.95
C THR A 573 5.43 -9.49 -19.08
N TYR A 574 4.32 -10.08 -19.50
CA TYR A 574 3.67 -11.22 -18.85
C TYR A 574 3.84 -12.49 -19.69
N SER A 575 4.16 -13.60 -19.03
CA SER A 575 4.21 -14.94 -19.62
C SER A 575 2.84 -15.60 -19.46
N ILE A 576 2.25 -16.07 -20.56
CA ILE A 576 0.90 -16.67 -20.58
C ILE A 576 0.88 -18.09 -19.98
N SER A 577 2.05 -18.69 -19.76
CA SER A 577 2.16 -20.07 -19.29
C SER A 577 1.35 -20.30 -18.01
N ASN A 578 0.49 -21.33 -18.05
CA ASN A 578 -0.40 -21.76 -16.98
C ASN A 578 -1.51 -20.74 -16.62
N PHE A 579 -1.83 -19.76 -17.47
CA PHE A 579 -2.91 -18.81 -17.16
C PHE A 579 -4.28 -19.49 -17.03
N ILE A 580 -4.62 -20.40 -17.95
CA ILE A 580 -5.91 -21.12 -17.91
C ILE A 580 -5.99 -21.98 -16.65
N SER A 581 -4.95 -22.76 -16.35
CA SER A 581 -4.92 -23.65 -15.19
C SER A 581 -4.96 -22.85 -13.88
N LYS A 582 -4.18 -21.77 -13.78
CA LYS A 582 -4.20 -20.87 -12.62
C LYS A 582 -5.55 -20.18 -12.43
N ASN A 583 -6.22 -19.76 -13.50
CA ASN A 583 -7.52 -19.09 -13.35
C ASN A 583 -8.66 -20.06 -13.04
N LYS A 584 -8.54 -21.31 -13.51
CA LYS A 584 -9.46 -22.41 -13.20
C LYS A 584 -9.30 -23.00 -11.82
N ASP A 585 -8.22 -22.68 -11.09
CA ASP A 585 -7.76 -23.26 -9.82
C ASP A 585 -8.86 -23.38 -8.75
N ILE A 586 -9.76 -24.33 -9.00
CA ILE A 586 -10.98 -24.70 -8.30
C ILE A 586 -10.85 -26.19 -8.07
N LEU A 587 -11.10 -26.61 -6.84
CA LEU A 587 -11.09 -28.02 -6.48
C LEU A 587 -12.19 -28.77 -7.23
N SER A 588 -11.90 -30.02 -7.62
CA SER A 588 -12.90 -30.86 -8.25
C SER A 588 -14.09 -31.10 -7.29
N PRO A 589 -15.31 -31.32 -7.79
CA PRO A 589 -16.47 -31.59 -6.94
C PRO A 589 -16.26 -32.79 -5.99
N ASN A 590 -15.52 -33.81 -6.43
CA ASN A 590 -15.20 -34.98 -5.60
C ASN A 590 -14.26 -34.61 -4.44
N VAL A 591 -13.24 -33.80 -4.69
CA VAL A 591 -12.35 -33.26 -3.64
C VAL A 591 -13.13 -32.38 -2.66
N LEU A 592 -14.04 -31.52 -3.15
CA LEU A 592 -14.89 -30.69 -2.28
C LEU A 592 -15.80 -31.54 -1.37
N ARG A 593 -16.44 -32.58 -1.92
CA ARG A 593 -17.26 -33.53 -1.13
C ARG A 593 -16.44 -34.22 -0.06
N MET A 594 -15.21 -34.62 -0.39
CA MET A 594 -14.26 -35.24 0.54
C MET A 594 -13.90 -34.28 1.69
N LEU A 595 -13.61 -33.01 1.40
CA LEU A 595 -13.26 -32.02 2.42
C LEU A 595 -14.45 -31.66 3.34
N LYS A 596 -15.68 -31.64 2.79
CA LYS A 596 -16.91 -31.38 3.58
C LYS A 596 -17.20 -32.40 4.66
N VAL A 597 -16.79 -33.66 4.46
CA VAL A 597 -17.04 -34.75 5.42
C VAL A 597 -15.83 -35.05 6.31
N SER A 598 -14.85 -34.16 6.34
CA SER A 598 -13.67 -34.31 7.20
C SER A 598 -14.06 -34.43 8.68
N ARG A 599 -13.32 -35.27 9.41
CA ARG A 599 -13.38 -35.43 10.86
C ARG A 599 -12.68 -34.27 11.60
N ASN A 600 -11.82 -33.53 10.92
CA ASN A 600 -11.23 -32.30 11.44
C ASN A 600 -12.27 -31.18 11.39
N ASN A 601 -12.61 -30.58 12.54
CA ASN A 601 -13.73 -29.64 12.61
C ASN A 601 -13.44 -28.35 11.86
N LEU A 602 -12.18 -27.90 11.87
CA LEU A 602 -11.75 -26.71 11.13
C LEU A 602 -11.99 -26.94 9.63
N VAL A 603 -11.44 -28.03 9.07
CA VAL A 603 -11.63 -28.37 7.64
C VAL A 603 -13.11 -28.43 7.30
N ARG A 604 -13.91 -29.19 8.05
CA ARG A 604 -15.35 -29.30 7.81
C ARG A 604 -16.06 -27.94 7.81
N SER A 605 -15.79 -27.10 8.81
CA SER A 605 -16.44 -25.77 8.92
C SER A 605 -16.07 -24.80 7.79
N MET A 606 -14.87 -24.93 7.22
CA MET A 606 -14.42 -24.09 6.11
C MET A 606 -15.12 -24.40 4.78
N TYR A 607 -15.67 -25.62 4.63
CA TYR A 607 -16.27 -26.11 3.40
C TYR A 607 -17.80 -26.32 3.47
N GLU A 608 -18.43 -26.08 4.62
CA GLU A 608 -19.87 -26.30 4.85
C GLU A 608 -20.73 -25.61 3.77
N ASP A 609 -20.54 -24.30 3.59
CA ASP A 609 -21.29 -23.44 2.67
C ASP A 609 -20.80 -23.48 1.20
N VAL A 610 -19.78 -24.26 0.87
CA VAL A 610 -19.19 -24.26 -0.49
C VAL A 610 -20.02 -25.15 -1.41
N GLU A 611 -20.68 -24.60 -2.43
CA GLU A 611 -21.43 -25.44 -3.38
C GLU A 611 -20.50 -26.32 -4.23
N ALA A 612 -20.77 -27.63 -4.28
CA ALA A 612 -20.04 -28.59 -5.12
C ALA A 612 -20.78 -28.77 -6.46
N THR A 613 -20.66 -27.80 -7.36
CA THR A 613 -21.30 -27.83 -8.69
C THR A 613 -20.40 -28.46 -9.74
N ASP A 614 -20.95 -29.36 -10.56
CA ASP A 614 -20.20 -30.06 -11.62
C ASP A 614 -19.86 -29.17 -12.85
N SER A 615 -20.43 -27.97 -12.96
CA SER A 615 -20.16 -27.04 -14.07
C SER A 615 -19.26 -25.87 -13.65
N LEU A 616 -18.22 -25.62 -14.45
CA LEU A 616 -17.32 -24.48 -14.28
C LEU A 616 -18.06 -23.18 -14.67
N GLY A 617 -18.74 -22.55 -13.72
CA GLY A 617 -19.35 -21.24 -13.93
C GLY A 617 -18.30 -20.13 -13.99
N ARG A 618 -18.52 -19.08 -14.82
CA ARG A 618 -17.65 -17.89 -14.87
C ARG A 618 -17.41 -17.29 -13.48
N LYS A 619 -18.43 -17.31 -12.61
CA LYS A 619 -18.37 -16.82 -11.23
C LYS A 619 -17.38 -17.55 -10.33
N ASN A 620 -16.98 -18.76 -10.70
CA ASN A 620 -16.05 -19.57 -9.92
C ASN A 620 -14.58 -19.25 -10.22
N LEU A 621 -14.30 -18.63 -11.38
CA LEU A 621 -12.94 -18.25 -11.80
C LEU A 621 -12.31 -17.26 -10.84
N ILE A 622 -10.99 -17.38 -10.63
CA ILE A 622 -10.25 -16.52 -9.72
C ILE A 622 -10.33 -15.07 -10.18
N THR A 623 -10.14 -14.80 -11.47
CA THR A 623 -10.18 -13.44 -12.04
C THR A 623 -11.54 -12.78 -11.85
N PHE A 624 -12.64 -13.54 -11.92
CA PHE A 624 -13.98 -12.99 -11.74
C PHE A 624 -14.19 -12.57 -10.28
N LYS A 625 -13.92 -13.48 -9.32
CA LYS A 625 -14.03 -13.19 -7.87
C LYS A 625 -13.11 -12.03 -7.48
N TYR A 626 -11.92 -11.99 -8.07
CA TYR A 626 -10.95 -10.94 -7.91
C TYR A 626 -11.51 -9.56 -8.30
N LEU A 627 -12.05 -9.44 -9.51
CA LEU A 627 -12.61 -8.19 -10.00
C LEU A 627 -13.84 -7.74 -9.21
N GLU A 628 -14.67 -8.67 -8.74
CA GLU A 628 -15.80 -8.34 -7.84
C GLU A 628 -15.33 -7.79 -6.49
N ASN A 629 -14.28 -8.37 -5.90
CA ASN A 629 -13.70 -7.85 -4.66
C ASN A 629 -13.08 -6.46 -4.86
N LEU A 630 -12.37 -6.23 -5.97
CA LEU A 630 -11.86 -4.90 -6.31
C LEU A 630 -12.97 -3.87 -6.52
N LYS A 631 -14.07 -4.24 -7.18
CA LYS A 631 -15.23 -3.36 -7.35
C LYS A 631 -15.83 -2.96 -5.99
N LYS A 632 -15.96 -3.91 -5.06
CA LYS A 632 -16.42 -3.63 -3.68
C LYS A 632 -15.52 -2.60 -2.99
N ILE A 633 -14.20 -2.82 -3.00
CA ILE A 633 -13.24 -1.89 -2.42
C ILE A 633 -13.33 -0.51 -3.08
N SER A 634 -13.37 -0.45 -4.41
CA SER A 634 -13.53 0.79 -5.16
C SER A 634 -14.79 1.56 -4.74
N SER A 635 -15.91 0.85 -4.54
CA SER A 635 -17.15 1.46 -4.05
C SER A 635 -17.03 2.01 -2.63
N TYR A 636 -16.35 1.29 -1.72
CA TYR A 636 -16.10 1.78 -0.37
C TYR A 636 -15.26 3.06 -0.40
N LEU A 637 -14.16 3.05 -1.14
CA LEU A 637 -13.26 4.19 -1.22
C LEU A 637 -13.93 5.43 -1.83
N LYS A 638 -14.65 5.27 -2.95
CA LYS A 638 -15.35 6.39 -3.61
C LYS A 638 -16.41 7.06 -2.73
N ASN A 639 -16.98 6.33 -1.77
CA ASN A 639 -17.96 6.85 -0.80
C ASN A 639 -17.31 7.44 0.47
N THR A 640 -15.98 7.53 0.54
CA THR A 640 -15.25 8.13 1.66
C THR A 640 -14.50 9.39 1.23
N ASN A 641 -14.13 10.21 2.21
CA ASN A 641 -13.09 11.21 2.02
C ASN A 641 -11.72 10.53 2.15
N ILE A 642 -10.86 10.72 1.15
CA ILE A 642 -9.63 9.92 0.99
C ILE A 642 -8.40 10.78 1.27
N TYR A 643 -7.52 10.24 2.10
CA TYR A 643 -6.19 10.74 2.42
C TYR A 643 -5.14 9.83 1.80
N PHE A 644 -4.11 10.39 1.17
CA PHE A 644 -3.10 9.60 0.44
C PHE A 644 -1.73 9.66 1.12
N ILE A 645 -1.14 8.49 1.40
CA ILE A 645 0.24 8.35 1.84
C ILE A 645 1.02 7.57 0.77
N LYS A 646 2.07 8.20 0.23
CA LYS A 646 2.94 7.66 -0.82
C LYS A 646 4.31 7.30 -0.23
N CYS A 647 4.57 6.01 -0.11
CA CYS A 647 5.78 5.46 0.48
C CYS A 647 6.86 5.22 -0.60
N ILE A 648 8.04 5.80 -0.43
CA ILE A 648 9.20 5.68 -1.34
C ILE A 648 10.29 4.82 -0.71
N LYS A 649 10.85 3.91 -1.50
CA LYS A 649 12.06 3.15 -1.14
C LYS A 649 13.31 3.88 -1.67
N PRO A 650 14.22 4.37 -0.80
CA PRO A 650 15.33 5.21 -1.24
C PRO A 650 16.50 4.43 -1.86
N ASN A 651 16.69 3.15 -1.51
CA ASN A 651 17.76 2.30 -2.04
C ASN A 651 17.37 0.81 -1.96
N GLU A 652 18.02 -0.04 -2.76
CA GLU A 652 17.78 -1.50 -2.75
C GLU A 652 18.52 -2.23 -1.61
N ASN A 653 19.60 -1.64 -1.11
CA ASN A 653 20.51 -2.26 -0.14
C ASN A 653 20.00 -2.26 1.31
N LYS A 654 18.84 -1.64 1.57
CA LYS A 654 18.27 -1.44 2.92
C LYS A 654 19.18 -0.62 3.84
N GLU A 655 19.93 0.32 3.28
CA GLU A 655 20.87 1.16 4.01
C GLU A 655 20.23 2.46 4.49
N LYS A 656 20.47 2.83 5.75
CA LYS A 656 20.13 4.18 6.26
C LYS A 656 21.01 5.25 5.59
N ASN A 657 20.52 6.49 5.52
CA ASN A 657 21.24 7.64 4.95
C ASN A 657 21.73 7.47 3.50
N ASN A 658 21.19 6.50 2.75
CA ASN A 658 21.49 6.29 1.34
C ASN A 658 20.26 6.63 0.47
N PHE A 659 20.35 7.70 -0.32
CA PHE A 659 19.32 8.12 -1.28
C PHE A 659 19.81 7.91 -2.72
N ASN A 660 19.35 6.84 -3.37
CA ASN A 660 19.69 6.58 -4.76
C ASN A 660 18.68 7.27 -5.69
N GLN A 661 19.11 8.33 -6.36
CA GLN A 661 18.23 9.11 -7.23
C GLN A 661 17.66 8.27 -8.39
N ARG A 662 18.45 7.35 -8.98
CA ARG A 662 17.95 6.48 -10.06
C ARG A 662 16.86 5.54 -9.59
N LYS A 663 16.90 5.12 -8.33
CA LYS A 663 15.85 4.29 -7.73
C LYS A 663 14.60 5.10 -7.39
N VAL A 664 14.76 6.32 -6.88
CA VAL A 664 13.63 7.16 -6.43
C VAL A 664 12.92 7.82 -7.61
N PHE A 665 13.64 8.24 -8.65
CA PHE A 665 13.07 9.01 -9.75
C PHE A 665 11.88 8.32 -10.46
N PRO A 666 11.94 7.03 -10.86
CA PRO A 666 10.78 6.33 -11.42
C PRO A 666 9.60 6.23 -10.45
N GLN A 667 9.87 6.16 -9.13
CA GLN A 667 8.82 6.12 -8.11
C GLN A 667 8.03 7.44 -8.03
N LEU A 668 8.64 8.58 -8.38
CA LEU A 668 7.93 9.87 -8.38
C LEU A 668 6.79 9.90 -9.39
N PHE A 669 6.94 9.21 -10.54
CA PHE A 669 5.90 9.06 -11.54
C PHE A 669 4.93 7.93 -11.18
N SER A 670 5.47 6.80 -10.68
CA SER A 670 4.62 5.65 -10.31
C SER A 670 3.63 5.95 -9.19
N LEU A 671 4.01 6.85 -8.28
CA LEU A 671 3.19 7.35 -7.18
C LEU A 671 2.40 8.62 -7.55
N SER A 672 2.57 9.10 -8.78
CA SER A 672 1.93 10.28 -9.35
C SER A 672 2.26 11.58 -8.65
N ILE A 673 3.42 11.67 -7.99
CA ILE A 673 3.85 12.85 -7.23
C ILE A 673 4.04 14.03 -8.18
N ILE A 674 4.71 13.82 -9.31
CA ILE A 674 5.02 14.86 -10.29
C ILE A 674 3.74 15.37 -10.96
N GLU A 675 2.87 14.45 -11.39
CA GLU A 675 1.60 14.73 -12.03
C GLU A 675 0.69 15.55 -11.12
N THR A 676 0.76 15.33 -9.81
CA THR A 676 -0.06 16.04 -8.82
C THR A 676 0.40 17.46 -8.61
N LEU A 677 1.72 17.68 -8.50
CA LEU A 677 2.27 19.03 -8.37
C LEU A 677 1.97 19.90 -9.61
N ASN A 678 1.80 19.27 -10.78
CA ASN A 678 1.41 19.96 -12.01
C ASN A 678 -0.04 20.43 -12.03
N ILE A 679 -0.89 20.01 -11.10
CA ILE A 679 -2.29 20.44 -11.01
C ILE A 679 -2.34 21.85 -10.39
N LYS A 680 -1.73 22.82 -11.08
CA LYS A 680 -1.54 24.21 -10.60
C LYS A 680 -2.81 25.07 -10.64
N TYR A 681 -3.89 24.59 -11.25
CA TYR A 681 -5.03 25.42 -11.65
C TYR A 681 -6.27 25.32 -10.74
N PHE A 682 -6.22 24.53 -9.66
CA PHE A 682 -7.28 24.53 -8.67
C PHE A 682 -6.93 25.48 -7.50
N PHE A 683 -7.90 26.29 -7.08
CA PHE A 683 -7.86 27.03 -5.81
C PHE A 683 -7.58 26.05 -4.66
N GLN A 684 -6.49 26.31 -3.93
CA GLN A 684 -5.97 25.41 -2.90
C GLN A 684 -6.85 25.43 -1.64
N TYR A 685 -7.49 26.56 -1.35
CA TYR A 685 -8.28 26.75 -0.14
C TYR A 685 -9.76 26.91 -0.47
N LYS A 686 -10.60 26.12 0.20
CA LYS A 686 -12.04 26.00 -0.07
C LYS A 686 -12.76 26.03 1.28
N TYR A 687 -13.67 26.98 1.46
CA TYR A 687 -14.44 27.12 2.71
C TYR A 687 -15.91 27.31 2.38
N THR A 688 -16.80 26.73 3.18
CA THR A 688 -18.19 27.23 3.21
C THR A 688 -18.18 28.66 3.72
N PHE A 689 -19.20 29.46 3.39
CA PHE A 689 -19.26 30.84 3.86
C PHE A 689 -19.23 30.92 5.41
N ALA A 690 -19.97 30.03 6.08
CA ALA A 690 -19.97 29.95 7.55
C ALA A 690 -18.58 29.60 8.11
N SER A 691 -17.89 28.61 7.51
CA SER A 691 -16.53 28.24 7.91
C SER A 691 -15.55 29.40 7.71
N PHE A 692 -15.62 30.08 6.56
CA PHE A 692 -14.75 31.21 6.26
C PHE A 692 -14.92 32.34 7.27
N LEU A 693 -16.16 32.70 7.60
CA LEU A 693 -16.45 33.73 8.61
C LEU A 693 -15.92 33.33 9.98
N SER A 694 -16.10 32.06 10.38
CA SER A 694 -15.55 31.57 11.65
C SER A 694 -14.04 31.69 11.72
N TYR A 695 -13.31 31.41 10.63
CA TYR A 695 -11.85 31.45 10.61
C TYR A 695 -11.27 32.85 10.41
N TYR A 696 -11.94 33.67 9.60
CA TYR A 696 -11.39 34.95 9.10
C TYR A 696 -12.24 36.17 9.46
N GLN A 697 -13.10 36.09 10.49
CA GLN A 697 -13.89 37.23 10.99
C GLN A 697 -13.07 38.51 11.26
N TYR A 698 -11.80 38.35 11.63
CA TYR A 698 -10.89 39.47 11.94
C TYR A 698 -10.30 40.16 10.71
N LEU A 699 -10.56 39.64 9.51
CA LEU A 699 -10.16 40.27 8.26
C LEU A 699 -10.88 41.62 8.08
N ASP A 700 -12.18 41.67 8.39
CA ASP A 700 -12.99 42.89 8.41
C ASP A 700 -14.15 42.71 9.42
N LEU A 701 -13.88 43.05 10.69
CA LEU A 701 -14.83 42.92 11.80
C LEU A 701 -16.16 43.65 11.58
N PRO A 702 -16.18 44.90 11.05
CA PRO A 702 -17.43 45.59 10.71
C PRO A 702 -18.36 44.79 9.79
N ILE A 703 -17.81 44.19 8.72
CA ILE A 703 -18.62 43.42 7.76
C ILE A 703 -19.03 42.07 8.35
N SER A 704 -18.11 41.41 9.08
CA SER A 704 -18.38 40.11 9.70
C SER A 704 -19.55 40.16 10.71
N ASN A 705 -19.62 41.24 11.50
CA ASN A 705 -20.66 41.46 12.51
C ASN A 705 -21.94 42.13 11.99
N ASP A 706 -22.05 42.38 10.68
CA ASP A 706 -23.25 42.99 10.11
C ASP A 706 -24.39 41.96 10.03
N ASN A 707 -25.35 42.04 10.94
CA ASN A 707 -26.50 41.11 10.97
C ASN A 707 -27.51 41.33 9.84
N THR A 708 -27.33 42.37 9.00
CA THR A 708 -28.21 42.63 7.86
C THR A 708 -27.82 41.87 6.59
N LEU A 709 -26.60 41.32 6.56
CA LEU A 709 -26.06 40.59 5.41
C LEU A 709 -26.09 39.07 5.66
N ASP A 710 -26.37 38.30 4.61
CA ASP A 710 -26.19 36.85 4.62
C ASP A 710 -24.70 36.48 4.53
N ASP A 711 -24.36 35.25 4.93
CA ASP A 711 -22.97 34.80 4.99
C ASP A 711 -22.23 34.94 3.66
N ARG A 712 -22.92 34.69 2.54
CA ARG A 712 -22.34 34.88 1.21
C ARG A 712 -21.98 36.34 0.96
N SER A 713 -22.90 37.28 1.19
CA SER A 713 -22.62 38.70 0.96
C SER A 713 -21.54 39.24 1.89
N LYS A 714 -21.46 38.75 3.13
CA LYS A 714 -20.35 39.11 4.04
C LYS A 714 -19.02 38.71 3.45
N VAL A 715 -18.87 37.43 3.07
CA VAL A 715 -17.61 36.92 2.50
C VAL A 715 -17.26 37.64 1.19
N SER A 716 -18.22 37.87 0.30
CA SER A 716 -17.98 38.59 -0.96
C SER A 716 -17.44 39.99 -0.71
N LYS A 717 -18.10 40.80 0.13
CA LYS A 717 -17.65 42.15 0.44
C LYS A 717 -16.29 42.19 1.13
N MET A 718 -16.02 41.23 2.02
CA MET A 718 -14.72 41.10 2.69
C MET A 718 -13.60 40.83 1.69
N LEU A 719 -13.86 40.04 0.64
CA LEU A 719 -12.85 39.72 -0.36
C LEU A 719 -12.67 40.82 -1.41
N GLU A 720 -13.78 41.37 -1.94
CA GLU A 720 -13.77 42.48 -2.90
C GLU A 720 -13.00 43.71 -2.39
N ARG A 721 -13.08 43.97 -1.07
CA ARG A 721 -12.40 45.11 -0.46
C ARG A 721 -10.88 44.92 -0.32
N ASN A 722 -10.40 43.68 -0.25
CA ASN A 722 -9.03 43.35 0.14
C ASN A 722 -8.20 42.66 -0.95
N PHE A 723 -8.83 42.10 -2.00
CA PHE A 723 -8.16 41.30 -3.02
C PHE A 723 -8.64 41.62 -4.44
N SER A 724 -7.81 41.30 -5.43
CA SER A 724 -8.19 41.31 -6.85
C SER A 724 -8.92 40.02 -7.25
N ASP A 725 -9.77 40.10 -8.29
CA ASP A 725 -10.66 39.03 -8.77
C ASP A 725 -9.95 37.74 -9.24
N ASP A 726 -8.63 37.78 -9.39
CA ASP A 726 -7.82 36.63 -9.78
C ASP A 726 -7.37 35.77 -8.61
N SER A 727 -7.36 36.30 -7.39
CA SER A 727 -6.88 35.59 -6.20
C SER A 727 -7.96 34.76 -5.51
N TYR A 728 -9.24 34.97 -5.86
CA TYR A 728 -10.37 34.28 -5.26
C TYR A 728 -11.52 34.09 -6.26
N LYS A 729 -12.40 33.12 -5.99
CA LYS A 729 -13.69 32.96 -6.64
C LYS A 729 -14.77 32.65 -5.62
N ILE A 730 -15.94 33.25 -5.79
CA ILE A 730 -17.11 33.00 -4.95
C ILE A 730 -18.00 32.03 -5.71
N GLY A 731 -18.26 30.88 -5.11
CA GLY A 731 -19.17 29.87 -5.63
C GLY A 731 -20.62 30.13 -5.22
N ASN A 732 -21.42 29.05 -5.29
CA ASN A 732 -22.81 29.02 -4.86
C ASN A 732 -22.93 28.85 -3.33
N THR A 733 -22.11 27.98 -2.74
CA THR A 733 -22.12 27.65 -1.31
C THR A 733 -20.76 27.83 -0.64
N MET A 734 -19.69 27.97 -1.43
CA MET A 734 -18.32 28.05 -0.94
C MET A 734 -17.55 29.23 -1.53
N VAL A 735 -16.44 29.56 -0.87
CA VAL A 735 -15.43 30.49 -1.35
C VAL A 735 -14.11 29.78 -1.60
N PHE A 736 -13.46 30.14 -2.70
CA PHE A 736 -12.28 29.49 -3.25
C PHE A 736 -11.15 30.51 -3.31
N LEU A 737 -10.00 30.20 -2.71
CA LEU A 737 -8.89 31.15 -2.52
C LEU A 737 -7.59 30.54 -3.03
N LYS A 738 -6.81 31.34 -3.74
CA LYS A 738 -5.42 31.02 -4.08
C LYS A 738 -4.56 31.21 -2.83
N LYS A 739 -3.40 30.55 -2.82
CA LYS A 739 -2.44 30.66 -1.72
C LYS A 739 -2.03 32.11 -1.42
N ASP A 740 -1.82 32.92 -2.44
CA ASP A 740 -1.41 34.32 -2.28
C ASP A 740 -2.47 35.15 -1.55
N ALA A 741 -3.76 34.86 -1.78
CA ALA A 741 -4.85 35.48 -1.03
C ALA A 741 -4.79 35.10 0.45
N ILE A 742 -4.57 33.82 0.81
CA ILE A 742 -4.49 33.41 2.22
C ILE A 742 -3.31 34.05 2.95
N HIS A 743 -2.14 34.13 2.30
CA HIS A 743 -0.98 34.80 2.89
C HIS A 743 -1.32 36.26 3.22
N THR A 744 -1.92 36.95 2.26
CA THR A 744 -2.33 38.35 2.40
C THR A 744 -3.45 38.51 3.44
N ILE A 745 -4.45 37.61 3.49
CA ILE A 745 -5.48 37.57 4.55
C ILE A 745 -4.83 37.49 5.93
N ARG A 746 -3.84 36.60 6.11
CA ARG A 746 -3.12 36.44 7.38
C ARG A 746 -2.34 37.70 7.75
N GLU A 747 -1.68 38.35 6.80
CA GLU A 747 -0.99 39.63 7.04
C GLU A 747 -1.95 40.75 7.45
N ILE A 748 -3.09 40.87 6.78
CA ILE A 748 -4.12 41.87 7.11
C ILE A 748 -4.68 41.62 8.50
N ILE A 749 -5.04 40.37 8.82
CA ILE A 749 -5.51 40.00 10.15
C ILE A 749 -4.44 40.31 11.21
N TYR A 750 -3.18 39.97 10.92
CA TYR A 750 -2.07 40.27 11.82
C TYR A 750 -1.92 41.77 12.09
N ASN A 751 -2.07 42.60 11.05
CA ASN A 751 -2.04 44.05 11.17
C ASN A 751 -3.25 44.59 11.95
N ASN A 752 -4.45 44.09 11.69
CA ASN A 752 -5.68 44.45 12.40
C ASN A 752 -5.60 44.12 13.90
N LEU A 753 -4.93 43.01 14.26
CA LEU A 753 -4.76 42.56 15.63
C LEU A 753 -3.48 43.08 16.31
N ARG A 754 -2.73 43.99 15.66
CA ARG A 754 -1.44 44.50 16.17
C ARG A 754 -1.55 45.15 17.56
N SER A 755 -2.65 45.85 17.84
CA SER A 755 -2.93 46.48 19.14
C SER A 755 -3.15 45.46 20.26
N TYR A 756 -3.66 44.26 19.93
CA TYR A 756 -3.90 43.17 20.87
C TYR A 756 -2.66 42.29 21.10
N ARG A 757 -1.60 42.43 20.30
CA ARG A 757 -0.38 41.60 20.39
C ARG A 757 0.23 41.60 21.79
N ASN A 758 0.35 42.77 22.41
CA ASN A 758 0.92 42.88 23.74
C ASN A 758 0.03 42.19 24.78
N LEU A 759 -1.29 42.33 24.66
CA LEU A 759 -2.24 41.65 25.53
C LEU A 759 -2.17 40.14 25.37
N CYS A 760 -2.22 39.62 24.13
CA CYS A 760 -2.11 38.19 23.83
C CYS A 760 -0.79 37.59 24.31
N ASN A 761 0.33 38.32 24.16
CA ASN A 761 1.62 37.87 24.66
C ASN A 761 1.67 37.82 26.19
N ILE A 762 1.13 38.84 26.86
CA ILE A 762 1.06 38.89 28.33
C ILE A 762 0.15 37.78 28.86
N THR A 763 -1.04 37.59 28.27
CA THR A 763 -1.97 36.54 28.68
C THR A 763 -1.42 35.15 28.39
N SER A 764 -0.82 34.92 27.22
CA SER A 764 -0.15 33.66 26.89
C SER A 764 1.03 33.37 27.83
N ALA A 765 1.85 34.37 28.15
CA ALA A 765 2.93 34.25 29.12
C ALA A 765 2.42 33.95 30.54
N LEU A 766 1.33 34.60 30.97
CA LEU A 766 0.67 34.33 32.24
C LEU A 766 0.10 32.91 32.30
N ILE A 767 -0.64 32.48 31.27
CA ILE A 767 -1.18 31.11 31.16
C ILE A 767 -0.04 30.09 31.19
N THR A 768 1.03 30.34 30.44
CA THR A 768 2.22 29.47 30.40
C THR A 768 2.91 29.42 31.76
N LYS A 769 3.04 30.56 32.45
CA LYS A 769 3.60 30.63 33.81
C LYS A 769 2.74 29.85 34.80
N ILE A 770 1.41 29.99 34.73
CA ILE A 770 0.47 29.25 35.59
C ILE A 770 0.60 27.76 35.33
N LYS A 771 0.53 27.31 34.06
CA LYS A 771 0.69 25.89 33.69
C LYS A 771 2.01 25.32 34.22
N LYS A 772 3.14 26.00 33.96
CA LYS A 772 4.46 25.57 34.46
C LYS A 772 4.51 25.51 35.98
N LYS A 773 3.91 26.49 36.68
CA LYS A 773 3.83 26.50 38.14
C LYS A 773 3.02 25.31 38.65
N THR A 774 1.85 25.04 38.08
CA THR A 774 1.01 23.89 38.45
C THR A 774 1.76 22.57 38.25
N THR A 775 2.45 22.40 37.11
CA THR A 775 3.29 21.21 36.88
C THR A 775 4.41 21.08 37.91
N VAL A 776 5.04 22.18 38.33
CA VAL A 776 6.07 22.16 39.38
C VAL A 776 5.46 21.83 40.75
N GLU A 777 4.28 22.36 41.07
CA GLU A 777 3.56 22.10 42.33
C GLU A 777 3.11 20.64 42.44
N GLU A 778 2.61 20.04 41.35
CA GLU A 778 2.27 18.62 41.28
C GLU A 778 3.49 17.73 41.53
N ASN A 779 4.65 18.13 41.00
CA ASN A 779 5.89 17.35 41.09
C ASN A 779 6.77 17.69 42.32
N ILE A 780 6.36 18.66 43.14
CA ILE A 780 7.17 19.15 44.28
C ILE A 780 7.41 18.06 45.33
N LYS A 781 6.43 17.18 45.55
CA LYS A 781 6.56 16.05 46.49
C LYS A 781 7.62 15.06 46.04
N HIS A 782 7.69 14.76 44.74
CA HIS A 782 8.71 13.88 44.17
C HIS A 782 10.11 14.49 44.32
N LEU A 783 10.24 15.81 44.09
CA LEU A 783 11.49 16.53 44.27
C LEU A 783 11.95 16.52 45.74
N GLN A 784 11.04 16.73 46.69
CA GLN A 784 11.34 16.67 48.13
C GLN A 784 11.83 15.29 48.56
N ILE A 785 11.22 14.22 48.05
CA ILE A 785 11.65 12.84 48.30
C ILE A 785 13.06 12.61 47.75
N ALA A 786 13.32 13.01 46.50
CA ALA A 786 14.65 12.88 45.90
C ALA A 786 15.72 13.65 46.70
N GLN A 787 15.43 14.88 47.11
CA GLN A 787 16.33 15.68 47.95
C GLN A 787 16.59 15.03 49.31
N ALA A 788 15.58 14.41 49.94
CA ALA A 788 15.75 13.68 51.19
C ALA A 788 16.68 12.47 51.03
N TYR A 789 16.52 11.70 49.94
CA TYR A 789 17.44 10.59 49.63
C TYR A 789 18.87 11.05 49.38
N PHE A 790 19.06 12.14 48.62
CA PHE A 790 20.40 12.70 48.39
C PHE A 790 21.07 13.17 49.69
N ARG A 791 20.33 13.84 50.58
CA ARG A 791 20.84 14.26 51.89
C ARG A 791 21.22 13.06 52.75
N LYS A 792 20.37 12.03 52.79
CA LYS A 792 20.65 10.77 53.50
C LYS A 792 21.90 10.09 52.96
N HIS A 793 22.04 9.99 51.63
CA HIS A 793 23.21 9.39 51.00
C HIS A 793 24.49 10.17 51.31
N LYS A 794 24.46 11.51 51.22
CA LYS A 794 25.59 12.37 51.56
C LYS A 794 26.02 12.22 53.02
N TYR A 795 25.05 12.11 53.94
CA TYR A 795 25.33 11.90 55.35
C TYR A 795 25.96 10.51 55.62
N ILE A 796 25.43 9.45 55.00
CA ILE A 796 26.01 8.10 55.09
C ILE A 796 27.42 8.06 54.51
N ALA A 797 27.67 8.76 53.40
CA ALA A 797 28.99 8.84 52.78
C ALA A 797 30.01 9.67 53.59
N GLN A 798 29.57 10.52 54.51
CA GLN A 798 30.44 11.25 55.45
C GLN A 798 30.71 10.47 56.75
N LEU A 799 29.87 9.48 57.06
CA LEU A 799 30.03 8.60 58.22
C LEU A 799 30.87 7.35 57.93
N LYS A 800 30.95 6.95 56.66
CA LYS A 800 31.93 5.99 56.15
C LYS A 800 33.25 6.71 55.87
#